data_AF-A0A257SGE0-F1
#
_entry.id   AF-A0A257SGE0-F1
#
_cell.length_a   1.000
_cell.length_b   1.000
_cell.length_c   1.000
_cell.angle_alpha   90.00
_cell.angle_beta   90.00
_cell.angle_gamma   90.00
#
_symmetry.space_group_name_H-M   'P 1'
#
loop_
_entity.id
_entity.type
_entity.pdbx_description
1 polymer ?
#
loop_
_entity_poly.entity_id
_entity_poly.type
_entity_poly.pdbx_seq_one_letter_code
_entity_poly.pdbx_strand_id
1 'polypeptide(L)'
;VHFGATAREFWAVVPGAAYELDWRDNRVLAVAHYSGRPGVHGVTIDPLTGHVLVSSVGRLPAGFEQSRTPGAGAMAVGRAVAQLTAYRRGAAAGDSTRIVLNSGGLGSYMAGSPAVALRNDAAGVRLAVLPLPANDRLAVIDADRGTVLRTFDVGVLPVAAAIAPDGSTAWVTVFGGPKPAGGDRAAHQCCDPMAEPVRVDARGIAEPGTVEELDLATGRVLHRVVVGRHPTGLVWDHRRDRLYVADGNSDAVSVIDERDGRAVATIGIRPFVQRAIGLAPTAVAVTPDGKTLFVALGGVNAVAEYDVSALDASHGAVFRGLIPTDWYPSSLDVSPDGSTIAVGTLFGVGSGTGRTGGSPGKVGRFVFAERGAVNVIAVPTEAELTAYTTAVARNNRLTLAGPGADHVPGARAGEPPRAVPRRPGEPSLIDHVVFIVRENRTYDQVLGDIGRGASDSSLVIYGRDVTPNAHALANRFVLLDHFFASGGNSADGHQWLTQANETEYPMWPLYQGRSYPSEGDDALTYSLGGFLWEDAQRHGKTVSVFGEYAPAPSDSISAVRRQYLADYKDRAAHDAAYFAKRLGRRYDTHSDIPSLDRALVRAYPGWTQEVPDVVKADLFDEHVRRWATSGKMPNLVMVILPGDHTNGTSPGWST
;
A
#
# COMPACT_ATOMS: atom_id res chain seq x y z
N VAL A 1 8.73 -6.89 -13.05
CA VAL A 1 9.28 -7.89 -13.99
C VAL A 1 9.23 -7.30 -15.38
N HIS A 2 10.04 -7.76 -16.33
CA HIS A 2 10.00 -7.30 -17.73
C HIS A 2 10.51 -8.39 -18.66
N PHE A 3 9.79 -8.74 -19.72
CA PHE A 3 10.23 -9.69 -20.73
C PHE A 3 11.41 -9.14 -21.53
N GLY A 4 12.30 -10.05 -21.94
CA GLY A 4 13.34 -9.76 -22.91
C GLY A 4 12.82 -9.73 -24.34
N ALA A 5 13.70 -9.97 -25.31
CA ALA A 5 13.35 -10.02 -26.72
C ALA A 5 12.49 -11.23 -27.12
N THR A 6 12.27 -12.20 -26.21
CA THR A 6 11.50 -13.41 -26.47
C THR A 6 10.52 -13.69 -25.33
N ALA A 7 9.51 -14.50 -25.58
CA ALA A 7 8.58 -14.97 -24.55
C ALA A 7 9.20 -15.95 -23.54
N ARG A 8 10.46 -16.35 -23.74
CA ARG A 8 11.15 -17.35 -22.93
C ARG A 8 12.01 -16.74 -21.83
N GLU A 9 12.44 -15.50 -22.01
CA GLU A 9 13.39 -14.83 -21.12
C GLU A 9 12.76 -13.59 -20.50
N PHE A 10 12.92 -13.41 -19.20
CA PHE A 10 12.47 -12.20 -18.51
C PHE A 10 13.43 -11.78 -17.40
N TRP A 11 13.36 -10.50 -17.03
CA TRP A 11 14.08 -9.91 -15.91
C TRP A 11 13.17 -9.74 -14.69
N ALA A 12 13.65 -10.19 -13.53
CA ALA A 12 13.07 -9.94 -12.23
C ALA A 12 14.02 -9.11 -11.36
N VAL A 13 13.51 -8.12 -10.65
CA VAL A 13 14.29 -7.35 -9.67
C VAL A 13 13.84 -7.67 -8.25
N VAL A 14 14.82 -7.87 -7.37
CA VAL A 14 14.63 -8.17 -5.94
C VAL A 14 15.65 -7.37 -5.12
N PRO A 15 15.53 -7.27 -3.79
CA PRO A 15 16.58 -6.62 -3.00
C PRO A 15 17.97 -7.19 -3.31
N GLY A 16 18.91 -6.32 -3.70
CA GLY A 16 20.30 -6.65 -3.98
C GLY A 16 20.64 -7.17 -5.39
N ALA A 17 19.66 -7.56 -6.22
CA ALA A 17 19.95 -8.11 -7.54
C ALA A 17 18.78 -8.05 -8.54
N ALA A 18 19.13 -8.04 -9.83
CA ALA A 18 18.22 -8.38 -10.93
C ALA A 18 18.65 -9.70 -11.58
N TYR A 19 17.69 -10.56 -11.90
CA TYR A 19 17.90 -11.87 -12.50
C TYR A 19 17.26 -11.93 -13.88
N GLU A 20 18.04 -12.32 -14.89
CA GLU A 20 17.54 -12.76 -16.18
C GLU A 20 17.30 -14.27 -16.11
N LEU A 21 16.08 -14.71 -16.43
CA LEU A 21 15.65 -16.08 -16.24
C LEU A 21 15.12 -16.63 -17.56
N ASP A 22 15.58 -17.83 -17.94
CA ASP A 22 14.86 -18.72 -18.83
C ASP A 22 13.88 -19.53 -17.98
N TRP A 23 12.60 -19.17 -18.05
CA TRP A 23 11.60 -19.72 -17.14
C TRP A 23 11.16 -21.13 -17.52
N ARG A 24 11.35 -21.54 -18.78
CA ARG A 24 11.00 -22.89 -19.23
C ARG A 24 12.03 -23.91 -18.76
N ASP A 25 13.31 -23.53 -18.77
CA ASP A 25 14.41 -24.39 -18.29
C ASP A 25 14.72 -24.18 -16.80
N ASN A 26 14.03 -23.26 -16.13
CA ASN A 26 14.30 -22.83 -14.76
C ASN A 26 15.79 -22.46 -14.56
N ARG A 27 16.34 -21.68 -15.49
CA ARG A 27 17.77 -21.37 -15.55
C ARG A 27 18.01 -19.87 -15.40
N VAL A 28 18.91 -19.51 -14.48
CA VAL A 28 19.46 -18.15 -14.40
C VAL A 28 20.44 -17.93 -15.54
N LEU A 29 20.11 -16.99 -16.42
CA LEU A 29 20.93 -16.61 -17.57
C LEU A 29 21.97 -15.57 -17.17
N ALA A 30 21.55 -14.57 -16.40
CA ALA A 30 22.40 -13.47 -15.96
C ALA A 30 21.96 -12.93 -14.59
N VAL A 31 22.92 -12.41 -13.82
CA VAL A 31 22.66 -11.71 -12.54
C VAL A 31 23.31 -10.33 -12.57
N ALA A 32 22.56 -9.30 -12.20
CA ALA A 32 23.02 -7.93 -12.04
C ALA A 32 22.91 -7.51 -10.58
N HIS A 33 24.05 -7.41 -9.90
CA HIS A 33 24.12 -7.04 -8.49
C HIS A 33 24.05 -5.52 -8.28
N TYR A 34 23.31 -5.10 -7.25
CA TYR A 34 23.27 -3.71 -6.77
C TYR A 34 23.12 -3.66 -5.24
N SER A 35 23.36 -2.49 -4.66
CA SER A 35 23.11 -2.26 -3.24
C SER A 35 21.64 -1.88 -3.00
N GLY A 36 21.07 -2.35 -1.90
CA GLY A 36 19.77 -1.91 -1.42
C GLY A 36 18.59 -2.57 -2.13
N ARG A 37 17.53 -1.80 -2.39
CA ARG A 37 16.24 -2.31 -2.89
C ARG A 37 15.90 -1.76 -4.27
N PRO A 38 15.16 -2.51 -5.11
CA PRO A 38 14.65 -1.97 -6.37
C PRO A 38 13.62 -0.87 -6.13
N GLY A 39 13.46 0.01 -7.14
CA GLY A 39 12.34 0.94 -7.20
C GLY A 39 11.01 0.24 -7.49
N VAL A 40 9.92 0.98 -7.33
CA VAL A 40 8.56 0.53 -7.67
C VAL A 40 8.49 0.38 -9.19
N HIS A 41 8.12 -0.81 -9.67
CA HIS A 41 8.23 -1.18 -11.10
C HIS A 41 9.63 -0.89 -11.69
N GLY A 42 10.68 -1.09 -10.87
CA GLY A 42 12.02 -0.54 -11.12
C GLY A 42 12.87 -1.25 -12.18
N VAL A 43 12.28 -1.92 -13.15
CA VAL A 43 13.02 -2.60 -14.24
C VAL A 43 12.39 -2.32 -15.59
N THR A 44 13.22 -1.94 -16.54
CA THR A 44 12.86 -1.85 -17.97
C THR A 44 14.04 -2.35 -18.81
N ILE A 45 13.80 -2.62 -20.09
CA ILE A 45 14.85 -3.00 -21.04
C ILE A 45 14.94 -1.93 -22.11
N ASP A 46 16.16 -1.46 -22.37
CA ASP A 46 16.43 -0.61 -23.52
C ASP A 46 16.28 -1.45 -24.80
N PRO A 47 15.26 -1.19 -25.63
CA PRO A 47 14.96 -2.02 -26.79
C PRO A 47 15.98 -1.88 -27.92
N LEU A 48 16.84 -0.85 -27.91
CA LEU A 48 17.92 -0.71 -28.89
C LEU A 48 19.18 -1.48 -28.50
N THR A 49 19.57 -1.41 -27.24
CA THR A 49 20.84 -2.00 -26.77
C THR A 49 20.67 -3.37 -26.13
N GLY A 50 19.45 -3.71 -25.72
CA GLY A 50 19.16 -4.89 -24.90
C GLY A 50 19.67 -4.77 -23.46
N HIS A 51 20.15 -3.59 -23.04
CA HIS A 51 20.59 -3.38 -21.67
C HIS A 51 19.37 -3.36 -20.74
N VAL A 52 19.49 -4.02 -19.58
CA VAL A 52 18.48 -3.91 -18.52
C VAL A 52 18.77 -2.66 -17.69
N LEU A 53 17.78 -1.81 -17.53
CA LEU A 53 17.83 -0.62 -16.70
C LEU A 53 17.12 -0.93 -15.40
N VAL A 54 17.83 -0.76 -14.28
CA VAL A 54 17.32 -1.03 -12.94
C VAL A 54 17.36 0.25 -12.12
N SER A 55 16.18 0.71 -11.68
CA SER A 55 16.09 1.74 -10.65
C SER A 55 16.21 1.10 -9.27
N SER A 56 17.03 1.69 -8.41
CA SER A 56 17.25 1.17 -7.05
C SER A 56 17.52 2.28 -6.05
N VAL A 57 17.34 1.96 -4.77
CA VAL A 57 17.73 2.81 -3.64
C VAL A 57 18.76 2.07 -2.82
N GLY A 58 20.00 2.54 -2.86
CA GLY A 58 21.12 1.88 -2.19
C GLY A 58 22.42 2.67 -2.34
N ARG A 59 23.54 2.04 -1.97
CA ARG A 59 24.85 2.65 -2.17
C ARG A 59 25.19 2.70 -3.65
N LEU A 60 25.89 3.76 -4.07
CA LEU A 60 26.43 3.87 -5.42
C LEU A 60 27.51 2.80 -5.64
N PRO A 61 27.60 2.21 -6.84
CA PRO A 61 28.70 1.32 -7.21
C PRO A 61 30.05 2.04 -7.15
N ALA A 62 31.12 1.27 -6.94
CA ALA A 62 32.47 1.81 -6.95
C ALA A 62 32.81 2.47 -8.30
N GLY A 63 33.43 3.66 -8.26
CA GLY A 63 33.73 4.47 -9.44
C GLY A 63 32.60 5.39 -9.91
N PHE A 64 31.42 5.34 -9.28
CA PHE A 64 30.27 6.20 -9.57
C PHE A 64 29.85 7.08 -8.39
N GLU A 65 30.70 7.21 -7.36
CA GLU A 65 30.40 7.91 -6.10
C GLU A 65 30.33 9.44 -6.24
N GLN A 66 30.88 9.99 -7.32
CA GLN A 66 30.80 11.43 -7.61
C GLN A 66 29.51 11.73 -8.38
N SER A 67 28.60 12.46 -7.72
CA SER A 67 27.36 12.95 -8.33
C SER A 67 27.66 13.78 -9.58
N ARG A 68 27.01 13.45 -10.69
CA ARG A 68 27.01 14.23 -11.95
C ARG A 68 25.77 15.14 -12.05
N THR A 69 25.20 15.55 -10.92
CA THR A 69 24.04 16.44 -10.90
C THR A 69 24.48 17.89 -11.04
N PRO A 70 24.00 18.65 -12.04
CA PRO A 70 24.34 20.07 -12.18
C PRO A 70 23.95 20.86 -10.92
N GLY A 71 24.94 21.51 -10.28
CA GLY A 71 24.74 22.40 -9.13
C GLY A 71 24.73 21.75 -7.73
N ALA A 72 24.93 20.43 -7.60
CA ALA A 72 25.00 19.76 -6.30
C ALA A 72 26.44 19.61 -5.76
N GLY A 73 26.62 19.71 -4.43
CA GLY A 73 27.88 19.40 -3.76
C GLY A 73 28.19 17.90 -3.77
N ALA A 74 29.46 17.52 -3.54
CA ALA A 74 29.87 16.12 -3.48
C ALA A 74 29.05 15.32 -2.45
N MET A 75 28.56 14.15 -2.84
CA MET A 75 27.80 13.29 -1.94
C MET A 75 28.73 12.59 -0.94
N ALA A 76 28.36 12.59 0.34
CA ALA A 76 29.08 11.82 1.35
C ALA A 76 29.02 10.32 1.00
N VAL A 77 30.19 9.71 0.83
CA VAL A 77 30.38 8.28 0.55
C VAL A 77 29.76 7.47 1.69
N GLY A 78 28.53 6.95 1.50
CA GLY A 78 27.87 6.08 2.49
C GLY A 78 26.35 6.14 2.58
N ARG A 79 25.69 7.19 2.07
CA ARG A 79 24.21 7.29 2.11
C ARG A 79 23.56 6.47 0.99
N ALA A 80 22.46 5.78 1.28
CA ALA A 80 21.64 5.13 0.26
C ALA A 80 20.85 6.18 -0.54
N VAL A 81 20.88 6.08 -1.87
CA VAL A 81 20.26 7.03 -2.79
C VAL A 81 19.54 6.33 -3.93
N ALA A 82 18.52 7.01 -4.47
CA ALA A 82 17.89 6.63 -5.71
C ALA A 82 18.90 6.76 -6.86
N GLN A 83 18.97 5.74 -7.72
CA GLN A 83 19.87 5.67 -8.86
C GLN A 83 19.26 4.81 -9.97
N LEU A 84 19.71 5.04 -11.20
CA LEU A 84 19.42 4.22 -12.37
C LEU A 84 20.72 3.60 -12.87
N THR A 85 20.76 2.29 -13.00
CA THR A 85 21.93 1.55 -13.50
C THR A 85 21.54 0.74 -14.72
N ALA A 86 22.31 0.85 -15.80
CA ALA A 86 22.15 -0.02 -16.96
C ALA A 86 23.20 -1.14 -16.92
N TYR A 87 22.74 -2.37 -17.11
CA TYR A 87 23.57 -3.56 -17.15
C TYR A 87 23.51 -4.20 -18.54
N ARG A 88 24.68 -4.61 -19.03
CA ARG A 88 24.79 -5.41 -20.25
C ARG A 88 24.98 -6.86 -19.88
N ARG A 89 24.25 -7.75 -20.55
CA ARG A 89 24.42 -9.21 -20.48
C ARG A 89 25.83 -9.60 -20.90
N GLY A 90 26.49 -10.42 -20.09
CA GLY A 90 27.78 -11.02 -20.45
C GLY A 90 27.62 -12.25 -21.33
N ALA A 91 28.70 -12.67 -21.98
CA ALA A 91 28.72 -13.85 -22.83
C ALA A 91 28.65 -15.19 -22.06
N ALA A 92 29.00 -15.20 -20.77
CA ALA A 92 28.90 -16.37 -19.91
C ALA A 92 27.54 -16.43 -19.20
N ALA A 93 27.03 -17.61 -18.86
CA ALA A 93 25.88 -17.75 -17.97
C ALA A 93 26.27 -17.44 -16.51
N GLY A 94 25.36 -16.87 -15.71
CA GLY A 94 25.58 -16.58 -14.28
C GLY A 94 25.90 -15.11 -13.97
N ASP A 95 26.84 -14.84 -13.06
CA ASP A 95 27.29 -13.48 -12.67
C ASP A 95 28.13 -12.84 -13.79
N SER A 96 27.48 -12.57 -14.92
CA SER A 96 28.14 -12.15 -16.15
C SER A 96 27.78 -10.75 -16.58
N THR A 97 26.82 -10.10 -15.91
CA THR A 97 26.45 -8.74 -16.28
C THR A 97 27.54 -7.75 -15.91
N ARG A 98 27.66 -6.67 -16.68
CA ARG A 98 28.53 -5.55 -16.36
C ARG A 98 27.73 -4.27 -16.34
N ILE A 99 28.00 -3.43 -15.34
CA ILE A 99 27.51 -2.05 -15.32
C ILE A 99 28.09 -1.36 -16.55
N VAL A 100 27.20 -0.85 -17.40
CA VAL A 100 27.56 -0.04 -18.58
C VAL A 100 27.65 1.42 -18.16
N LEU A 101 26.66 1.87 -17.38
CA LEU A 101 26.53 3.23 -16.88
C LEU A 101 25.66 3.24 -15.62
N ASN A 102 25.84 4.28 -14.81
CA ASN A 102 25.04 4.56 -13.63
C ASN A 102 24.82 6.07 -13.53
N SER A 103 23.63 6.48 -13.11
CA SER A 103 23.21 7.89 -13.02
C SER A 103 23.98 8.72 -11.98
N GLY A 104 24.72 8.08 -11.07
CA GLY A 104 25.03 8.66 -9.77
C GLY A 104 23.78 8.78 -8.90
N GLY A 105 23.89 9.54 -7.80
CA GLY A 105 22.77 9.77 -6.89
C GLY A 105 21.79 10.81 -7.41
N LEU A 106 20.51 10.44 -7.48
CA LEU A 106 19.41 11.27 -7.99
C LEU A 106 18.53 11.83 -6.87
N GLY A 107 18.23 11.00 -5.87
CA GLY A 107 17.25 11.29 -4.82
C GLY A 107 17.45 10.39 -3.59
N SER A 108 16.49 10.40 -2.67
CA SER A 108 16.55 9.61 -1.43
C SER A 108 15.33 8.69 -1.31
N TYR A 109 15.46 7.64 -0.50
CA TYR A 109 14.40 6.74 -0.04
C TYR A 109 13.67 5.90 -1.10
N MET A 110 13.26 6.46 -2.24
CA MET A 110 12.44 5.77 -3.24
C MET A 110 12.86 6.10 -4.68
N ALA A 111 12.62 5.15 -5.57
CA ALA A 111 12.76 5.30 -7.01
C ALA A 111 11.53 4.67 -7.69
N GLY A 112 11.02 5.31 -8.74
CA GLY A 112 9.89 4.83 -9.51
C GLY A 112 10.27 3.95 -10.70
N SER A 113 9.33 3.83 -11.64
CA SER A 113 9.51 3.06 -12.87
C SER A 113 10.33 3.85 -13.89
N PRO A 114 11.51 3.33 -14.32
CA PRO A 114 12.29 3.99 -15.36
C PRO A 114 11.68 3.77 -16.75
N ALA A 115 11.89 4.73 -17.64
CA ALA A 115 11.59 4.60 -19.07
C ALA A 115 12.73 5.16 -19.93
N VAL A 116 12.90 4.65 -21.15
CA VAL A 116 13.99 5.02 -22.07
C VAL A 116 13.47 5.23 -23.48
N ALA A 117 13.89 6.33 -24.12
CA ALA A 117 13.48 6.71 -25.46
C ALA A 117 14.14 5.80 -26.52
N LEU A 118 13.42 5.61 -27.64
CA LEU A 118 13.89 4.81 -28.78
C LEU A 118 14.88 5.58 -29.67
N ARG A 119 14.88 6.91 -29.62
CA ARG A 119 15.65 7.77 -30.53
C ARG A 119 16.21 8.96 -29.76
N ASN A 120 17.15 9.65 -30.41
CA ASN A 120 17.69 10.89 -29.91
C ASN A 120 16.63 12.00 -29.96
N ASP A 121 16.67 12.87 -28.96
CA ASP A 121 15.92 14.12 -28.93
C ASP A 121 16.44 15.13 -29.97
N ALA A 122 15.82 16.31 -30.00
CA ALA A 122 16.24 17.40 -30.88
C ALA A 122 17.69 17.89 -30.62
N ALA A 123 18.25 17.61 -29.45
CA ALA A 123 19.64 17.94 -29.10
C ALA A 123 20.63 16.80 -29.45
N GLY A 124 20.14 15.70 -30.04
CA GLY A 124 20.97 14.56 -30.43
C GLY A 124 21.31 13.62 -29.27
N VAL A 125 20.56 13.66 -28.16
CA VAL A 125 20.76 12.83 -26.97
C VAL A 125 19.58 11.88 -26.78
N ARG A 126 19.85 10.60 -26.53
CA ARG A 126 18.81 9.65 -26.16
C ARG A 126 18.51 9.77 -24.67
N LEU A 127 17.23 9.94 -24.32
CA LEU A 127 16.83 10.23 -22.96
C LEU A 127 16.31 8.99 -22.24
N ALA A 128 16.62 8.90 -20.94
CA ALA A 128 15.92 8.06 -19.99
C ALA A 128 15.31 8.95 -18.89
N VAL A 129 14.20 8.51 -18.30
CA VAL A 129 13.53 9.22 -17.21
C VAL A 129 13.33 8.32 -16.01
N LEU A 130 13.36 8.91 -14.81
CA LEU A 130 13.11 8.21 -13.56
C LEU A 130 12.29 9.09 -12.60
N PRO A 131 11.06 8.68 -12.23
CA PRO A 131 10.33 9.28 -11.13
C PRO A 131 11.07 9.09 -9.80
N LEU A 132 11.08 10.13 -8.97
CA LEU A 132 11.65 10.14 -7.64
C LEU A 132 10.53 10.40 -6.61
N PRO A 133 9.80 9.34 -6.17
CA PRO A 133 8.60 9.47 -5.37
C PRO A 133 8.78 10.31 -4.10
N ALA A 134 9.87 10.13 -3.35
CA ALA A 134 10.11 10.88 -2.10
C ALA A 134 10.52 12.33 -2.32
N ASN A 135 10.80 12.72 -3.56
CA ASN A 135 11.34 14.03 -3.92
C ASN A 135 10.35 14.87 -4.75
N ASP A 136 9.18 14.32 -5.09
CA ASP A 136 8.17 14.97 -5.93
C ASP A 136 8.76 15.48 -7.26
N ARG A 137 9.62 14.66 -7.87
CA ARG A 137 10.45 15.01 -9.05
C ARG A 137 10.51 13.92 -10.11
N LEU A 138 10.78 14.34 -11.35
CA LEU A 138 11.21 13.51 -12.47
C LEU A 138 12.67 13.82 -12.81
N ALA A 139 13.55 12.81 -12.82
CA ALA A 139 14.91 12.94 -13.32
C ALA A 139 14.98 12.62 -14.82
N VAL A 140 15.72 13.43 -15.59
CA VAL A 140 16.03 13.22 -17.01
C VAL A 140 17.52 12.94 -17.17
N ILE A 141 17.85 11.82 -17.80
CA ILE A 141 19.18 11.22 -17.84
C ILE A 141 19.56 10.98 -19.29
N ASP A 142 20.82 11.23 -19.65
CA ASP A 142 21.39 10.74 -20.91
C ASP A 142 21.49 9.21 -20.82
N ALA A 143 20.68 8.50 -21.61
CA ALA A 143 20.56 7.05 -21.57
C ALA A 143 21.86 6.33 -21.98
N ASP A 144 22.74 7.01 -22.72
CA ASP A 144 23.97 6.42 -23.26
C ASP A 144 25.21 6.79 -22.42
N ARG A 145 25.13 7.86 -21.61
CA ARG A 145 26.23 8.33 -20.75
C ARG A 145 25.98 8.18 -19.25
N GLY A 146 24.72 7.95 -18.84
CA GLY A 146 24.28 7.97 -17.45
C GLY A 146 24.44 9.34 -16.78
N THR A 147 24.59 10.43 -17.54
CA THR A 147 24.69 11.77 -16.95
C THR A 147 23.30 12.32 -16.66
N VAL A 148 23.08 12.84 -15.46
CA VAL A 148 21.85 13.56 -15.13
C VAL A 148 21.86 14.87 -15.89
N LEU A 149 20.87 15.08 -16.74
CA LEU A 149 20.75 16.29 -17.54
C LEU A 149 19.95 17.34 -16.77
N ARG A 150 18.78 16.94 -16.27
CA ARG A 150 17.79 17.83 -15.64
C ARG A 150 16.97 17.08 -14.61
N THR A 151 16.36 17.82 -13.69
CA THR A 151 15.30 17.33 -12.81
C THR A 151 14.15 18.33 -12.82
N PHE A 152 12.92 17.85 -12.93
CA PHE A 152 11.72 18.69 -12.93
C PHE A 152 10.86 18.38 -11.71
N ASP A 153 10.34 19.42 -11.07
CA ASP A 153 9.32 19.27 -10.03
C ASP A 153 8.00 18.85 -10.70
N VAL A 154 7.33 17.87 -10.09
CA VAL A 154 6.00 17.40 -10.49
C VAL A 154 5.06 17.48 -9.29
N GLY A 155 3.84 16.96 -9.42
CA GLY A 155 2.96 16.82 -8.26
C GLY A 155 3.45 15.82 -7.22
N VAL A 156 2.61 15.56 -6.22
CA VAL A 156 2.97 14.78 -5.04
C VAL A 156 3.09 13.29 -5.41
N LEU A 157 4.27 12.72 -5.14
CA LEU A 157 4.59 11.30 -5.23
C LEU A 157 4.46 10.74 -6.66
N PRO A 158 5.39 11.05 -7.57
CA PRO A 158 5.41 10.45 -8.90
C PRO A 158 5.91 9.00 -8.87
N VAL A 159 5.22 8.07 -9.54
CA VAL A 159 5.48 6.61 -9.41
C VAL A 159 6.03 5.98 -10.69
N ALA A 160 5.31 6.07 -11.81
CA ALA A 160 5.68 5.45 -13.07
C ALA A 160 5.83 6.51 -14.17
N ALA A 161 6.69 6.24 -15.15
CA ALA A 161 6.84 7.08 -16.33
C ALA A 161 6.79 6.24 -17.61
N ALA A 162 6.28 6.86 -18.68
CA ALA A 162 6.44 6.39 -20.06
C ALA A 162 6.98 7.57 -20.88
N ILE A 163 7.85 7.28 -21.85
CA ILE A 163 8.58 8.32 -22.61
C ILE A 163 8.30 8.18 -24.11
N ALA A 164 8.14 9.31 -24.79
CA ALA A 164 7.92 9.33 -26.23
C ALA A 164 9.12 8.69 -26.95
N PRO A 165 8.91 8.02 -28.10
CA PRO A 165 9.99 7.39 -28.86
C PRO A 165 11.13 8.34 -29.23
N ASP A 166 10.84 9.62 -29.43
CA ASP A 166 11.80 10.66 -29.76
C ASP A 166 12.35 11.41 -28.54
N GLY A 167 11.94 11.05 -27.32
CA GLY A 167 12.36 11.72 -26.10
C GLY A 167 11.83 13.16 -25.95
N SER A 168 10.83 13.57 -26.73
CA SER A 168 10.26 14.92 -26.63
C SER A 168 9.43 15.12 -25.36
N THR A 169 8.58 14.14 -25.03
CA THR A 169 7.70 14.18 -23.85
C THR A 169 7.79 12.92 -23.00
N ALA A 170 7.36 13.03 -21.75
CA ALA A 170 7.10 11.88 -20.88
C ALA A 170 5.78 12.06 -20.13
N TRP A 171 5.03 10.96 -20.02
CA TRP A 171 3.85 10.85 -19.16
C TRP A 171 4.27 10.27 -17.81
N VAL A 172 3.85 10.88 -16.71
CA VAL A 172 4.21 10.48 -15.35
C VAL A 172 2.95 10.32 -14.51
N THR A 173 2.78 9.17 -13.85
CA THR A 173 1.73 9.00 -12.84
C THR A 173 2.11 9.72 -11.57
N VAL A 174 1.20 10.53 -11.04
CA VAL A 174 1.38 11.37 -9.86
C VAL A 174 0.33 10.98 -8.83
N PHE A 175 0.76 10.16 -7.88
CA PHE A 175 -0.10 9.40 -6.98
C PHE A 175 -0.99 10.29 -6.09
N GLY A 176 -0.41 11.33 -5.50
CA GLY A 176 -1.12 12.32 -4.67
C GLY A 176 -1.69 13.50 -5.46
N GLY A 177 -1.56 13.49 -6.79
CA GLY A 177 -2.04 14.56 -7.66
C GLY A 177 -1.25 15.88 -7.53
N PRO A 178 -1.84 17.01 -7.97
CA PRO A 178 -1.16 18.30 -7.94
C PRO A 178 -0.96 18.79 -6.50
N LYS A 179 0.14 19.52 -6.28
CA LYS A 179 0.39 20.21 -5.01
C LYS A 179 -0.78 21.17 -4.68
N PRO A 180 -1.20 21.29 -3.41
CA PRO A 180 -2.27 22.20 -3.02
C PRO A 180 -1.99 23.66 -3.40
N ALA A 181 -3.01 24.35 -3.91
CA ALA A 181 -2.99 25.78 -4.16
C ALA A 181 -3.78 26.53 -3.05
N GLY A 182 -3.73 27.88 -3.09
CA GLY A 182 -4.48 28.71 -2.15
C GLY A 182 -5.98 28.43 -2.22
N GLY A 183 -6.57 27.96 -1.10
CA GLY A 183 -7.99 27.64 -0.99
C GLY A 183 -8.33 26.15 -1.08
N ASP A 184 -7.37 25.30 -1.46
CA ASP A 184 -7.55 23.85 -1.36
C ASP A 184 -7.61 23.38 0.09
N ARG A 185 -8.39 22.33 0.35
CA ARG A 185 -8.24 21.53 1.57
C ARG A 185 -7.02 20.65 1.40
N ALA A 186 -6.12 20.69 2.37
CA ALA A 186 -4.91 19.89 2.34
C ALA A 186 -4.60 19.27 3.70
N ALA A 187 -3.97 18.11 3.68
CA ALA A 187 -3.43 17.45 4.86
C ALA A 187 -1.89 17.39 4.75
N HIS A 188 -1.23 17.60 5.87
CA HIS A 188 0.21 17.34 5.96
C HIS A 188 0.46 15.84 5.99
N GLN A 189 1.64 15.44 5.52
CA GLN A 189 2.17 14.11 5.74
C GLN A 189 3.16 14.26 6.90
N CYS A 190 2.80 13.86 8.12
CA CYS A 190 3.81 13.80 9.20
C CYS A 190 4.88 12.79 8.78
N CYS A 191 6.16 12.88 9.09
CA CYS A 191 6.87 13.80 9.96
C CYS A 191 8.17 14.27 9.28
N ASP A 192 8.30 14.02 7.96
CA ASP A 192 9.38 14.58 7.16
C ASP A 192 9.02 16.04 6.82
N PRO A 193 9.81 17.03 7.26
CA PRO A 193 9.53 18.43 6.96
C PRO A 193 9.59 18.78 5.46
N MET A 194 10.10 17.87 4.62
CA MET A 194 10.17 18.03 3.17
C MET A 194 8.99 17.38 2.44
N ALA A 195 8.10 16.65 3.13
CA ALA A 195 6.93 16.06 2.51
C ALA A 195 5.88 17.13 2.20
N GLU A 196 5.56 17.29 0.91
CA GLU A 196 4.54 18.24 0.46
C GLU A 196 3.15 17.86 1.00
N PRO A 197 2.30 18.83 1.37
CA PRO A 197 0.92 18.53 1.73
C PRO A 197 0.14 17.97 0.53
N VAL A 198 -0.92 17.21 0.81
CA VAL A 198 -1.75 16.56 -0.21
C VAL A 198 -3.15 17.15 -0.20
N ARG A 199 -3.75 17.34 -1.39
CA ARG A 199 -5.15 17.78 -1.49
C ARG A 199 -6.08 16.69 -0.96
N VAL A 200 -7.03 17.06 -0.11
CA VAL A 200 -7.96 16.12 0.54
C VAL A 200 -9.40 16.53 0.38
N ASP A 201 -10.29 15.54 0.30
CA ASP A 201 -11.74 15.80 0.32
C ASP A 201 -12.23 16.16 1.75
N ALA A 202 -13.53 16.42 1.90
CA ALA A 202 -14.11 16.83 3.19
C ALA A 202 -13.99 15.78 4.31
N ARG A 203 -13.67 14.52 3.96
CA ARG A 203 -13.42 13.43 4.92
C ARG A 203 -11.94 13.36 5.34
N GLY A 204 -11.05 14.12 4.68
CA GLY A 204 -9.60 14.04 4.90
C GLY A 204 -8.89 13.00 4.03
N ILE A 205 -9.58 12.40 3.04
CA ILE A 205 -9.01 11.40 2.14
C ILE A 205 -8.39 12.08 0.92
N ALA A 206 -7.15 11.70 0.57
CA ALA A 206 -6.41 12.26 -0.56
C ALA A 206 -7.21 12.21 -1.86
N GLU A 207 -7.42 13.37 -2.50
CA GLU A 207 -8.18 13.53 -3.75
C GLU A 207 -7.61 12.68 -4.91
N PRO A 208 -8.36 12.51 -6.02
CA PRO A 208 -7.84 11.81 -7.20
C PRO A 208 -6.48 12.34 -7.67
N GLY A 209 -5.63 11.42 -8.11
CA GLY A 209 -4.30 11.74 -8.62
C GLY A 209 -4.34 12.27 -10.05
N THR A 210 -3.16 12.41 -10.65
CA THR A 210 -3.04 12.89 -12.03
C THR A 210 -2.05 12.06 -12.83
N VAL A 211 -2.16 12.12 -14.16
CA VAL A 211 -1.05 11.83 -15.07
C VAL A 211 -0.62 13.15 -15.71
N GLU A 212 0.67 13.47 -15.59
CA GLU A 212 1.25 14.70 -16.13
C GLU A 212 2.11 14.38 -17.35
N GLU A 213 1.85 15.04 -18.47
CA GLU A 213 2.74 15.04 -19.63
C GLU A 213 3.72 16.20 -19.53
N LEU A 214 5.01 15.93 -19.56
CA LEU A 214 6.07 16.93 -19.48
C LEU A 214 6.81 17.03 -20.81
N ASP A 215 7.05 18.26 -21.26
CA ASP A 215 8.08 18.56 -22.27
C ASP A 215 9.46 18.38 -21.63
N LEU A 216 10.25 17.43 -22.14
CA LEU A 216 11.53 17.06 -21.51
C LEU A 216 12.68 18.04 -21.77
N ALA A 217 12.49 18.99 -22.70
CA ALA A 217 13.45 20.05 -22.95
C ALA A 217 13.28 21.21 -21.97
N THR A 218 12.05 21.54 -21.61
CA THR A 218 11.69 22.73 -20.82
C THR A 218 11.23 22.42 -19.40
N GLY A 219 10.77 21.19 -19.14
CA GLY A 219 10.12 20.80 -17.89
C GLY A 219 8.69 21.30 -17.76
N ARG A 220 8.12 21.90 -18.81
CA ARG A 220 6.76 22.41 -18.79
C ARG A 220 5.77 21.25 -18.83
N VAL A 221 4.83 21.22 -17.88
CA VAL A 221 3.66 20.34 -17.94
C VAL A 221 2.76 20.78 -19.09
N LEU A 222 2.65 19.95 -20.12
CA LEU A 222 1.80 20.17 -21.30
C LEU A 222 0.35 19.83 -21.00
N HIS A 223 0.14 18.67 -20.37
CA HIS A 223 -1.17 18.17 -19.97
C HIS A 223 -1.13 17.69 -18.52
N ARG A 224 -2.16 18.05 -17.76
CA ARG A 224 -2.42 17.50 -16.42
C ARG A 224 -3.79 16.86 -16.45
N VAL A 225 -3.82 15.54 -16.49
CA VAL A 225 -5.04 14.75 -16.63
C VAL A 225 -5.41 14.20 -15.26
N VAL A 226 -6.56 14.61 -14.73
CA VAL A 226 -7.11 14.00 -13.51
C VAL A 226 -7.60 12.59 -13.83
N VAL A 227 -7.16 11.62 -13.04
CA VAL A 227 -7.50 10.20 -13.17
C VAL A 227 -8.15 9.71 -11.88
N GLY A 228 -8.11 8.42 -11.58
CA GLY A 228 -8.55 7.89 -10.29
C GLY A 228 -7.60 8.25 -9.15
N ARG A 229 -7.92 7.76 -7.95
CA ARG A 229 -7.06 7.85 -6.77
C ARG A 229 -5.96 6.80 -6.85
N HIS A 230 -4.76 7.22 -6.46
CA HIS A 230 -3.56 6.40 -6.48
C HIS A 230 -3.23 5.84 -7.87
N PRO A 231 -2.98 6.71 -8.87
CA PRO A 231 -2.44 6.27 -10.14
C PRO A 231 -1.04 5.68 -9.91
N THR A 232 -0.86 4.41 -10.26
CA THR A 232 0.36 3.63 -10.03
C THR A 232 1.05 3.28 -11.34
N GLY A 233 0.84 2.06 -11.85
CA GLY A 233 1.38 1.57 -13.11
C GLY A 233 0.74 2.24 -14.32
N LEU A 234 1.54 2.47 -15.36
CA LEU A 234 1.16 3.09 -16.62
C LEU A 234 1.69 2.23 -17.77
N VAL A 235 0.88 2.04 -18.81
CA VAL A 235 1.34 1.51 -20.10
C VAL A 235 0.85 2.41 -21.24
N TRP A 236 1.71 2.66 -22.21
CA TRP A 236 1.44 3.52 -23.36
C TRP A 236 1.37 2.67 -24.65
N ASP A 237 0.16 2.52 -25.21
CA ASP A 237 -0.05 1.97 -26.55
C ASP A 237 -0.01 3.10 -27.59
N HIS A 238 1.20 3.45 -28.04
CA HIS A 238 1.42 4.42 -29.11
C HIS A 238 0.71 4.07 -30.42
N ARG A 239 0.38 2.80 -30.69
CA ARG A 239 -0.27 2.43 -31.95
C ARG A 239 -1.73 2.83 -31.97
N ARG A 240 -2.34 3.07 -30.81
CA ARG A 240 -3.75 3.43 -30.65
C ARG A 240 -3.96 4.80 -30.03
N ASP A 241 -2.90 5.56 -29.78
CA ASP A 241 -2.95 6.84 -29.09
C ASP A 241 -3.60 6.69 -27.69
N ARG A 242 -3.23 5.65 -26.93
CA ARG A 242 -3.82 5.34 -25.62
C ARG A 242 -2.80 5.16 -24.52
N LEU A 243 -3.10 5.71 -23.35
CA LEU A 243 -2.47 5.34 -22.10
C LEU A 243 -3.49 4.68 -21.17
N TYR A 244 -3.06 3.61 -20.50
CA TYR A 244 -3.84 2.93 -19.46
C TYR A 244 -3.13 3.10 -18.13
N VAL A 245 -3.88 3.50 -17.10
CA VAL A 245 -3.35 3.85 -15.78
C VAL A 245 -4.08 3.02 -14.73
N ALA A 246 -3.35 2.27 -13.91
CA ALA A 246 -3.93 1.58 -12.76
C ALA A 246 -4.23 2.58 -11.64
N ASP A 247 -5.48 2.68 -11.21
CA ASP A 247 -5.92 3.56 -10.12
C ASP A 247 -6.27 2.72 -8.88
N GLY A 248 -5.27 2.47 -8.03
CA GLY A 248 -5.33 1.42 -7.01
C GLY A 248 -6.40 1.64 -5.94
N ASN A 249 -6.59 2.88 -5.49
CA ASN A 249 -7.59 3.24 -4.49
C ASN A 249 -8.91 3.72 -5.12
N SER A 250 -9.12 3.42 -6.41
CA SER A 250 -10.41 3.61 -7.10
C SER A 250 -10.96 2.31 -7.71
N ASP A 251 -10.21 1.21 -7.63
CA ASP A 251 -10.53 -0.06 -8.29
C ASP A 251 -10.90 0.14 -9.77
N ALA A 252 -10.09 0.93 -10.47
CA ALA A 252 -10.33 1.27 -11.86
C ALA A 252 -9.04 1.34 -12.69
N VAL A 253 -9.21 1.37 -14.01
CA VAL A 253 -8.18 1.80 -14.94
C VAL A 253 -8.66 3.06 -15.68
N SER A 254 -7.92 4.16 -15.56
CA SER A 254 -8.15 5.36 -16.36
C SER A 254 -7.51 5.21 -17.74
N VAL A 255 -8.22 5.69 -18.77
CA VAL A 255 -7.80 5.60 -20.17
C VAL A 255 -7.69 7.01 -20.74
N ILE A 256 -6.49 7.36 -21.19
CA ILE A 256 -6.15 8.69 -21.70
C ILE A 256 -5.92 8.61 -23.20
N ASP A 257 -6.48 9.57 -23.95
CA ASP A 257 -6.11 9.78 -25.36
C ASP A 257 -4.87 10.67 -25.42
N GLU A 258 -3.83 10.15 -26.07
CA GLU A 258 -2.53 10.82 -26.20
C GLU A 258 -2.63 12.15 -26.95
N ARG A 259 -3.52 12.27 -27.94
CA ARG A 259 -3.52 13.38 -28.89
C ARG A 259 -4.06 14.68 -28.30
N ASP A 260 -5.03 14.57 -27.42
CA ASP A 260 -5.66 15.71 -26.76
C ASP A 260 -5.30 15.81 -25.27
N GLY A 261 -4.63 14.78 -24.73
CA GLY A 261 -4.25 14.67 -23.33
C GLY A 261 -5.47 14.75 -22.42
N ARG A 262 -6.50 13.93 -22.68
CA ARG A 262 -7.73 13.86 -21.89
C ARG A 262 -8.07 12.42 -21.53
N ALA A 263 -8.66 12.24 -20.35
CA ALA A 263 -9.30 10.97 -20.00
C ALA A 263 -10.53 10.74 -20.89
N VAL A 264 -10.54 9.63 -21.63
CA VAL A 264 -11.62 9.26 -22.58
C VAL A 264 -12.48 8.10 -22.08
N ALA A 265 -11.99 7.30 -21.13
CA ALA A 265 -12.76 6.25 -20.48
C ALA A 265 -12.22 5.90 -19.09
N THR A 266 -13.05 5.23 -18.31
CA THR A 266 -12.67 4.60 -17.03
C THR A 266 -13.22 3.18 -17.02
N ILE A 267 -12.34 2.19 -16.86
CA ILE A 267 -12.70 0.78 -16.73
C ILE A 267 -12.87 0.48 -15.24
N GLY A 268 -14.10 0.42 -14.75
CA GLY A 268 -14.39 0.05 -13.36
C GLY A 268 -14.24 -1.46 -13.14
N ILE A 269 -13.42 -1.87 -12.17
CA ILE A 269 -13.11 -3.27 -11.92
C ILE A 269 -14.03 -3.77 -10.81
N ARG A 270 -15.08 -4.50 -11.17
CA ARG A 270 -16.09 -4.97 -10.19
C ARG A 270 -16.59 -6.39 -10.49
N PRO A 271 -15.72 -7.41 -10.48
CA PRO A 271 -16.13 -8.79 -10.78
C PRO A 271 -16.91 -9.46 -9.63
N PHE A 272 -17.08 -8.82 -8.47
CA PHE A 272 -17.69 -9.42 -7.28
C PHE A 272 -18.90 -8.63 -6.74
N VAL A 273 -19.78 -9.32 -6.00
CA VAL A 273 -21.00 -8.74 -5.41
C VAL A 273 -20.72 -7.99 -4.10
N GLN A 274 -19.88 -8.55 -3.22
CA GLN A 274 -19.71 -8.06 -1.85
C GLN A 274 -18.73 -6.90 -1.71
N ARG A 275 -17.84 -6.69 -2.68
CA ARG A 275 -16.68 -5.80 -2.55
C ARG A 275 -16.88 -4.55 -3.38
N ALA A 276 -17.07 -3.42 -2.70
CA ALA A 276 -17.18 -2.10 -3.35
C ALA A 276 -15.81 -1.47 -3.62
N ILE A 277 -14.79 -1.83 -2.83
CA ILE A 277 -13.41 -1.36 -2.99
C ILE A 277 -12.40 -2.39 -2.45
N GLY A 278 -11.14 -2.29 -2.88
CA GLY A 278 -9.99 -3.03 -2.37
C GLY A 278 -9.45 -4.09 -3.31
N LEU A 279 -9.83 -4.09 -4.58
CA LEU A 279 -9.18 -4.95 -5.57
C LEU A 279 -7.74 -4.50 -5.83
N ALA A 280 -7.45 -3.21 -5.61
CA ALA A 280 -6.13 -2.59 -5.68
C ALA A 280 -5.41 -2.86 -7.01
N PRO A 281 -5.85 -2.25 -8.12
CA PRO A 281 -5.09 -2.24 -9.37
C PRO A 281 -3.68 -1.65 -9.15
N THR A 282 -2.65 -2.44 -9.43
CA THR A 282 -1.25 -2.05 -9.17
C THR A 282 -0.44 -1.84 -10.44
N ALA A 283 -0.69 -2.66 -11.46
CA ALA A 283 0.04 -2.63 -12.72
C ALA A 283 -0.89 -2.97 -13.89
N VAL A 284 -0.54 -2.46 -15.06
CA VAL A 284 -1.24 -2.72 -16.32
C VAL A 284 -0.23 -3.09 -17.40
N ALA A 285 -0.62 -4.00 -18.27
CA ALA A 285 0.13 -4.34 -19.48
C ALA A 285 -0.84 -4.63 -20.61
N VAL A 286 -0.47 -4.25 -21.83
CA VAL A 286 -1.30 -4.46 -23.02
C VAL A 286 -0.57 -5.38 -23.99
N THR A 287 -1.31 -6.25 -24.69
CA THR A 287 -0.72 -7.12 -25.72
C THR A 287 -0.10 -6.29 -26.84
N PRO A 288 0.91 -6.83 -27.57
CA PRO A 288 1.53 -6.12 -28.69
C PRO A 288 0.56 -5.74 -29.82
N ASP A 289 -0.51 -6.51 -29.99
CA ASP A 289 -1.58 -6.18 -30.93
C ASP A 289 -2.55 -5.12 -30.40
N GLY A 290 -2.41 -4.71 -29.14
CA GLY A 290 -3.17 -3.73 -28.35
C GLY A 290 -4.67 -4.01 -28.20
N LYS A 291 -5.06 -5.29 -28.23
CA LYS A 291 -6.47 -5.69 -28.07
C LYS A 291 -6.81 -6.20 -26.68
N THR A 292 -5.83 -6.72 -25.94
CA THR A 292 -6.05 -7.27 -24.61
C THR A 292 -5.28 -6.48 -23.58
N LEU A 293 -5.97 -6.01 -22.55
CA LEU A 293 -5.43 -5.34 -21.39
C LEU A 293 -5.44 -6.29 -20.20
N PHE A 294 -4.29 -6.47 -19.57
CA PHE A 294 -4.13 -7.18 -18.31
C PHE A 294 -3.94 -6.18 -17.17
N VAL A 295 -4.61 -6.43 -16.03
CA VAL A 295 -4.56 -5.57 -14.84
C VAL A 295 -4.23 -6.41 -13.61
N ALA A 296 -3.10 -6.16 -12.98
CA ALA A 296 -2.74 -6.81 -11.71
C ALA A 296 -3.60 -6.25 -10.55
N LEU A 297 -4.21 -7.15 -9.78
CA LEU A 297 -5.11 -6.83 -8.66
C LEU A 297 -4.51 -7.34 -7.35
N GLY A 298 -3.81 -6.45 -6.63
CA GLY A 298 -3.08 -6.76 -5.40
C GLY A 298 -3.98 -7.36 -4.32
N GLY A 299 -5.18 -6.79 -4.13
CA GLY A 299 -6.06 -7.12 -3.01
C GLY A 299 -6.90 -8.38 -3.19
N VAL A 300 -6.80 -9.06 -4.34
CA VAL A 300 -7.49 -10.34 -4.63
C VAL A 300 -6.58 -11.38 -5.29
N ASN A 301 -5.26 -11.16 -5.31
CA ASN A 301 -4.27 -12.13 -5.81
C ASN A 301 -4.59 -12.64 -7.22
N ALA A 302 -4.86 -11.71 -8.13
CA ALA A 302 -5.27 -12.06 -9.49
C ALA A 302 -4.81 -11.03 -10.52
N VAL A 303 -4.85 -11.42 -11.79
CA VAL A 303 -4.80 -10.52 -12.95
C VAL A 303 -6.17 -10.53 -13.64
N ALA A 304 -6.76 -9.38 -13.87
CA ALA A 304 -7.97 -9.24 -14.68
C ALA A 304 -7.61 -9.08 -16.16
N GLU A 305 -8.38 -9.73 -17.02
CA GLU A 305 -8.26 -9.62 -18.48
C GLU A 305 -9.45 -8.85 -19.06
N TYR A 306 -9.16 -7.88 -19.92
CA TYR A 306 -10.14 -7.08 -20.63
C TYR A 306 -9.85 -7.06 -22.13
N ASP A 307 -10.89 -7.17 -22.95
CA ASP A 307 -10.84 -6.80 -24.35
C ASP A 307 -11.05 -5.28 -24.47
N VAL A 308 -10.07 -4.60 -25.07
CA VAL A 308 -10.05 -3.15 -25.29
C VAL A 308 -10.02 -2.79 -26.78
N SER A 309 -10.26 -3.77 -27.66
CA SER A 309 -10.16 -3.59 -29.12
C SER A 309 -11.13 -2.55 -29.69
N ALA A 310 -12.30 -2.40 -29.07
CA ALA A 310 -13.33 -1.44 -29.45
C ALA A 310 -13.44 -0.26 -28.46
N LEU A 311 -12.51 -0.10 -27.51
CA LEU A 311 -12.62 0.87 -26.43
C LEU A 311 -12.55 2.31 -26.95
N ASP A 312 -13.62 3.06 -26.71
CA ASP A 312 -13.73 4.49 -26.97
C ASP A 312 -14.69 5.16 -25.97
N ALA A 313 -15.03 6.43 -26.19
CA ALA A 313 -15.94 7.16 -25.31
C ALA A 313 -17.39 6.62 -25.29
N SER A 314 -17.77 5.80 -26.27
CA SER A 314 -19.09 5.19 -26.44
C SER A 314 -19.14 3.69 -26.16
N HIS A 315 -17.99 3.00 -26.23
CA HIS A 315 -17.86 1.57 -26.04
C HIS A 315 -16.84 1.27 -24.94
N GLY A 316 -17.29 0.67 -23.84
CA GLY A 316 -16.41 0.27 -22.73
C GLY A 316 -15.57 -0.97 -23.04
N ALA A 317 -14.59 -1.22 -22.18
CA ALA A 317 -13.82 -2.46 -22.21
C ALA A 317 -14.69 -3.65 -21.78
N VAL A 318 -14.45 -4.82 -22.37
CA VAL A 318 -15.20 -6.05 -22.05
C VAL A 318 -14.38 -6.90 -21.10
N PHE A 319 -14.86 -7.08 -19.87
CA PHE A 319 -14.26 -7.98 -18.89
C PHE A 319 -14.34 -9.43 -19.38
N ARG A 320 -13.20 -10.13 -19.42
CA ARG A 320 -13.09 -11.53 -19.89
C ARG A 320 -12.98 -12.51 -18.73
N GLY A 321 -12.24 -12.15 -17.68
CA GLY A 321 -12.10 -12.99 -16.48
C GLY A 321 -10.92 -12.62 -15.61
N LEU A 322 -10.60 -13.51 -14.66
CA LEU A 322 -9.50 -13.38 -13.71
C LEU A 322 -8.55 -14.59 -13.79
N ILE A 323 -7.26 -14.32 -13.67
CA ILE A 323 -6.17 -15.29 -13.63
C ILE A 323 -5.58 -15.28 -12.21
N PRO A 324 -5.54 -16.40 -11.47
CA PRO A 324 -5.00 -16.43 -10.12
C PRO A 324 -3.48 -16.23 -10.12
N THR A 325 -2.97 -15.60 -9.06
CA THR A 325 -1.53 -15.43 -8.82
C THR A 325 -1.20 -15.72 -7.36
N ASP A 326 0.09 -15.70 -7.02
CA ASP A 326 0.52 -15.58 -5.63
C ASP A 326 0.14 -14.21 -5.02
N TRP A 327 0.45 -14.03 -3.73
CA TRP A 327 -0.04 -12.91 -2.94
C TRP A 327 0.53 -11.56 -3.41
N TYR A 328 -0.41 -10.66 -3.70
CA TYR A 328 -0.20 -9.24 -4.00
C TYR A 328 0.61 -9.00 -5.27
N PRO A 329 0.03 -9.31 -6.46
CA PRO A 329 0.64 -8.96 -7.74
C PRO A 329 0.87 -7.46 -7.83
N SER A 330 2.12 -7.08 -8.13
CA SER A 330 2.62 -5.72 -8.04
C SER A 330 3.42 -5.28 -9.26
N SER A 331 3.66 -6.16 -10.23
CA SER A 331 4.19 -5.80 -11.54
C SER A 331 3.74 -6.83 -12.56
N LEU A 332 3.59 -6.39 -13.80
CA LEU A 332 3.03 -7.21 -14.87
C LEU A 332 3.70 -6.80 -16.18
N ASP A 333 4.03 -7.79 -17.01
CA ASP A 333 4.47 -7.56 -18.38
C ASP A 333 3.95 -8.67 -19.30
N VAL A 334 3.84 -8.39 -20.60
CA VAL A 334 3.37 -9.31 -21.64
C VAL A 334 4.54 -9.62 -22.58
N SER A 335 4.67 -10.88 -22.99
CA SER A 335 5.73 -11.29 -23.90
C SER A 335 5.62 -10.59 -25.27
N PRO A 336 6.73 -10.42 -26.00
CA PRO A 336 6.72 -9.76 -27.32
C PRO A 336 5.81 -10.43 -28.37
N ASP A 337 5.48 -11.71 -28.19
CA ASP A 337 4.55 -12.47 -29.04
C ASP A 337 3.09 -12.45 -28.53
N GLY A 338 2.83 -11.83 -27.38
CA GLY A 338 1.51 -11.74 -26.75
C GLY A 338 0.99 -13.04 -26.13
N SER A 339 1.79 -14.10 -26.09
CA SER A 339 1.33 -15.44 -25.67
C SER A 339 1.48 -15.75 -24.19
N THR A 340 2.26 -14.94 -23.46
CA THR A 340 2.65 -15.22 -22.06
C THR A 340 2.66 -13.93 -21.26
N ILE A 341 2.23 -13.99 -20.01
CA ILE A 341 2.35 -12.90 -19.03
C ILE A 341 3.34 -13.29 -17.92
N ALA A 342 4.09 -12.31 -17.41
CA ALA A 342 4.92 -12.45 -16.23
C ALA A 342 4.38 -11.51 -15.16
N VAL A 343 4.07 -12.05 -13.98
CA VAL A 343 3.48 -11.30 -12.86
C VAL A 343 4.41 -11.38 -11.66
N GLY A 344 5.02 -10.25 -11.30
CA GLY A 344 5.76 -10.14 -10.05
C GLY A 344 4.78 -9.94 -8.89
N THR A 345 4.95 -10.71 -7.83
CA THR A 345 4.12 -10.69 -6.62
C THR A 345 4.98 -10.28 -5.44
N LEU A 346 4.53 -9.27 -4.70
CA LEU A 346 5.33 -8.65 -3.65
C LEU A 346 5.55 -9.60 -2.46
N PHE A 347 4.47 -10.23 -2.00
CA PHE A 347 4.52 -11.14 -0.86
C PHE A 347 4.63 -12.60 -1.26
N GLY A 348 4.27 -12.93 -2.51
CA GLY A 348 4.41 -14.26 -3.08
C GLY A 348 3.75 -15.33 -2.20
N VAL A 349 4.55 -16.23 -1.64
CA VAL A 349 4.07 -17.32 -0.76
C VAL A 349 4.00 -16.93 0.73
N GLY A 350 4.15 -15.64 1.03
CA GLY A 350 4.14 -15.07 2.38
C GLY A 350 5.47 -15.16 3.12
N SER A 351 5.42 -14.84 4.41
CA SER A 351 6.59 -14.77 5.28
C SER A 351 7.29 -16.13 5.46
N GLY A 352 8.61 -16.09 5.32
CA GLY A 352 9.51 -17.22 5.53
C GLY A 352 10.24 -17.17 6.86
N THR A 353 11.30 -17.97 6.95
CA THR A 353 12.23 -17.97 8.10
C THR A 353 13.30 -16.91 7.90
N GLY A 354 13.46 -16.01 8.86
CA GLY A 354 14.45 -14.92 8.83
C GLY A 354 15.12 -14.67 10.17
N ARG A 355 16.10 -13.76 10.16
CA ARG A 355 16.74 -13.23 11.37
C ARG A 355 16.08 -11.92 11.78
N THR A 356 15.69 -11.80 13.03
CA THR A 356 15.10 -10.57 13.57
C THR A 356 16.20 -9.56 13.91
N GLY A 357 16.11 -8.34 13.37
CA GLY A 357 17.07 -7.26 13.68
C GLY A 357 17.09 -6.85 15.16
N GLY A 358 15.95 -6.94 15.85
CA GLY A 358 15.81 -6.60 17.28
C GLY A 358 16.14 -7.71 18.27
N SER A 359 16.57 -8.89 17.81
CA SER A 359 17.01 -9.99 18.69
C SER A 359 18.15 -10.75 18.02
N PRO A 360 19.40 -10.28 18.20
CA PRO A 360 20.57 -10.88 17.58
C PRO A 360 20.66 -12.39 17.86
N GLY A 361 20.87 -13.17 16.80
CA GLY A 361 21.04 -14.63 16.88
C GLY A 361 19.75 -15.45 16.84
N LYS A 362 18.55 -14.83 16.90
CA LYS A 362 17.29 -15.57 16.73
C LYS A 362 16.94 -15.76 15.25
N VAL A 363 16.56 -16.98 14.91
CA VAL A 363 16.07 -17.39 13.58
C VAL A 363 14.68 -17.99 13.76
N GLY A 364 13.71 -17.54 12.98
CA GLY A 364 12.33 -18.02 13.06
C GLY A 364 11.46 -17.43 11.96
N ARG A 365 10.17 -17.77 11.93
CA ARG A 365 9.23 -17.07 11.05
C ARG A 365 9.25 -15.58 11.36
N PHE A 366 9.41 -14.76 10.33
CA PHE A 366 9.60 -13.34 10.50
C PHE A 366 8.80 -12.58 9.44
N VAL A 367 8.01 -11.59 9.88
CA VAL A 367 7.12 -10.84 9.00
C VAL A 367 7.89 -10.13 7.88
N PHE A 368 9.10 -9.61 8.12
CA PHE A 368 9.93 -8.99 7.08
C PHE A 368 10.81 -9.98 6.29
N ALA A 369 10.58 -11.28 6.42
CA ALA A 369 11.23 -12.32 5.62
C ALA A 369 10.31 -12.84 4.51
N GLU A 370 9.60 -11.93 3.85
CA GLU A 370 8.68 -12.24 2.75
C GLU A 370 9.42 -12.84 1.56
N ARG A 371 8.73 -13.74 0.86
CA ARG A 371 9.25 -14.43 -0.32
C ARG A 371 8.38 -14.08 -1.51
N GLY A 372 8.68 -12.92 -2.13
CA GLY A 372 8.09 -12.55 -3.41
C GLY A 372 8.33 -13.63 -4.46
N ALA A 373 7.43 -13.69 -5.44
CA ALA A 373 7.46 -14.70 -6.50
C ALA A 373 7.18 -14.08 -7.85
N VAL A 374 7.58 -14.76 -8.92
CA VAL A 374 7.17 -14.42 -10.28
C VAL A 374 6.34 -15.56 -10.85
N ASN A 375 5.10 -15.24 -11.21
CA ASN A 375 4.18 -16.15 -11.87
C ASN A 375 4.33 -15.94 -13.38
N VAL A 376 4.76 -16.97 -14.13
CA VAL A 376 4.82 -16.91 -15.60
C VAL A 376 3.72 -17.79 -16.15
N ILE A 377 2.77 -17.17 -16.85
CA ILE A 377 1.48 -17.77 -17.18
C ILE A 377 1.24 -17.61 -18.67
N ALA A 378 0.94 -18.71 -19.37
CA ALA A 378 0.44 -18.61 -20.75
C ALA A 378 -0.89 -17.87 -20.75
N VAL A 379 -1.13 -17.00 -21.74
CA VAL A 379 -2.43 -16.35 -21.91
C VAL A 379 -3.51 -17.43 -22.04
N PRO A 380 -4.51 -17.47 -21.15
CA PRO A 380 -5.42 -18.58 -21.05
C PRO A 380 -6.38 -18.65 -22.23
N THR A 381 -6.84 -19.85 -22.56
CA THR A 381 -8.04 -20.03 -23.37
C THR A 381 -9.30 -19.59 -22.60
N GLU A 382 -10.42 -19.36 -23.30
CA GLU A 382 -11.70 -19.00 -22.65
C GLU A 382 -12.13 -19.99 -21.55
N ALA A 383 -11.90 -21.29 -21.78
CA ALA A 383 -12.25 -22.33 -20.83
C ALA A 383 -11.38 -22.27 -19.56
N GLU A 384 -10.07 -22.05 -19.73
CA GLU A 384 -9.14 -21.86 -18.62
C GLU A 384 -9.47 -20.57 -17.86
N LEU A 385 -9.70 -19.47 -18.57
CA LEU A 385 -10.05 -18.19 -17.95
C LEU A 385 -11.34 -18.27 -17.14
N THR A 386 -12.34 -19.01 -17.61
CA THR A 386 -13.58 -19.28 -16.86
C THR A 386 -13.30 -20.07 -15.57
N ALA A 387 -12.48 -21.11 -15.66
CA ALA A 387 -12.08 -21.92 -14.50
C ALA A 387 -11.26 -21.11 -13.49
N TYR A 388 -10.30 -20.33 -13.98
CA TYR A 388 -9.46 -19.42 -13.20
C TYR A 388 -10.28 -18.35 -12.49
N THR A 389 -11.26 -17.76 -13.17
CA THR A 389 -12.18 -16.78 -12.57
C THR A 389 -12.93 -17.37 -11.38
N THR A 390 -13.40 -18.62 -11.53
CA THR A 390 -14.06 -19.34 -10.43
C THR A 390 -13.08 -19.65 -9.29
N ALA A 391 -11.83 -20.01 -9.60
CA ALA A 391 -10.81 -20.26 -8.60
C ALA A 391 -10.47 -18.99 -7.80
N VAL A 392 -10.31 -17.85 -8.46
CA VAL A 392 -10.06 -16.55 -7.80
C VAL A 392 -11.20 -16.20 -6.84
N ALA A 393 -12.45 -16.35 -7.27
CA ALA A 393 -13.61 -16.10 -6.41
C ALA A 393 -13.61 -17.01 -5.16
N ARG A 394 -13.33 -18.30 -5.33
CA ARG A 394 -13.27 -19.27 -4.22
C ARG A 394 -12.11 -19.01 -3.27
N ASN A 395 -10.92 -18.74 -3.79
CA ASN A 395 -9.71 -18.48 -3.00
C ASN A 395 -9.89 -17.25 -2.11
N ASN A 396 -10.59 -16.22 -2.61
CA ASN A 396 -10.87 -15.00 -1.87
C ASN A 396 -12.19 -15.04 -1.09
N ARG A 397 -12.96 -16.14 -1.15
CA ARG A 397 -14.30 -16.27 -0.54
C ARG A 397 -15.28 -15.18 -1.00
N LEU A 398 -15.17 -14.76 -2.25
CA LEU A 398 -16.01 -13.75 -2.90
C LEU A 398 -17.01 -14.40 -3.85
N THR A 399 -18.13 -13.73 -4.13
CA THR A 399 -19.13 -14.18 -5.11
C THR A 399 -19.02 -13.34 -6.37
N LEU A 400 -18.93 -14.01 -7.52
CA LEU A 400 -18.90 -13.35 -8.83
C LEU A 400 -20.20 -12.58 -9.09
N ALA A 401 -20.08 -11.36 -9.60
CA ALA A 401 -21.21 -10.58 -10.04
C ALA A 401 -21.76 -11.12 -11.37
N GLY A 402 -23.08 -11.18 -11.50
CA GLY A 402 -23.72 -11.39 -12.79
C GLY A 402 -23.71 -10.13 -13.65
N PRO A 403 -23.98 -10.22 -14.96
CA PRO A 403 -24.14 -9.05 -15.82
C PRO A 403 -25.23 -8.11 -15.26
N GLY A 404 -24.89 -6.86 -14.97
CA GLY A 404 -25.83 -5.85 -14.46
C GLY A 404 -26.30 -6.07 -13.01
N ALA A 405 -25.61 -6.89 -12.22
CA ALA A 405 -25.97 -7.11 -10.82
C ALA A 405 -25.69 -5.86 -9.96
N ASP A 406 -26.64 -5.49 -9.09
CA ASP A 406 -26.41 -4.51 -8.03
C ASP A 406 -25.35 -5.05 -7.06
N HIS A 407 -24.29 -4.27 -6.86
CA HIS A 407 -23.23 -4.58 -5.90
C HIS A 407 -23.75 -4.33 -4.47
N VAL A 408 -23.65 -5.35 -3.61
CA VAL A 408 -24.28 -5.46 -2.28
C VAL A 408 -25.82 -5.40 -2.31
N PRO A 409 -26.52 -6.56 -2.24
CA PRO A 409 -27.98 -6.58 -2.20
C PRO A 409 -28.49 -5.84 -0.96
N GLY A 410 -29.38 -4.87 -1.16
CA GLY A 410 -30.00 -4.11 -0.08
C GLY A 410 -30.84 -4.97 0.87
N ALA A 411 -31.25 -4.36 1.97
CA ALA A 411 -32.08 -4.98 3.00
C ALA A 411 -33.39 -5.55 2.41
N ARG A 412 -33.76 -6.74 2.86
CA ARG A 412 -35.04 -7.35 2.48
C ARG A 412 -36.15 -6.82 3.38
N ALA A 413 -37.27 -6.44 2.77
CA ALA A 413 -38.44 -5.94 3.50
C ALA A 413 -39.03 -7.04 4.40
N GLY A 414 -39.37 -6.68 5.64
CA GLY A 414 -40.07 -7.56 6.58
C GLY A 414 -39.21 -8.67 7.22
N GLU A 415 -37.89 -8.64 7.07
CA GLU A 415 -37.03 -9.60 7.77
C GLU A 415 -37.05 -9.37 9.29
N PRO A 416 -37.16 -10.43 10.11
CA PRO A 416 -37.12 -10.31 11.55
C PRO A 416 -35.71 -9.94 12.05
N PRO A 417 -35.58 -9.21 13.18
CA PRO A 417 -34.28 -8.87 13.76
C PRO A 417 -33.43 -10.11 14.08
N ARG A 418 -32.11 -10.02 13.83
CA ARG A 418 -31.12 -11.07 14.16
C ARG A 418 -29.89 -10.45 14.82
N ALA A 419 -29.13 -11.20 15.61
CA ALA A 419 -27.89 -10.66 16.19
C ALA A 419 -26.91 -10.17 15.12
N VAL A 420 -26.72 -10.96 14.05
CA VAL A 420 -25.98 -10.54 12.86
C VAL A 420 -26.92 -10.66 11.65
N PRO A 421 -27.31 -9.54 11.00
CA PRO A 421 -28.20 -9.57 9.85
C PRO A 421 -27.56 -10.26 8.64
N ARG A 422 -28.37 -10.79 7.72
CA ARG A 422 -27.86 -11.50 6.53
C ARG A 422 -27.48 -10.54 5.41
N ARG A 423 -28.12 -9.37 5.36
CA ARG A 423 -27.80 -8.29 4.43
C ARG A 423 -27.62 -6.98 5.18
N PRO A 424 -26.74 -6.08 4.72
CA PRO A 424 -26.64 -4.73 5.25
C PRO A 424 -28.00 -4.03 5.27
N GLY A 425 -28.29 -3.32 6.36
CA GLY A 425 -29.54 -2.58 6.58
C GLY A 425 -30.71 -3.40 7.14
N GLU A 426 -30.62 -4.73 7.21
CA GLU A 426 -31.61 -5.55 7.92
C GLU A 426 -31.54 -5.32 9.45
N PRO A 427 -32.66 -5.45 10.19
CA PRO A 427 -32.71 -5.15 11.61
C PRO A 427 -31.83 -6.08 12.44
N SER A 428 -31.19 -5.52 13.48
CA SER A 428 -30.35 -6.26 14.43
C SER A 428 -30.95 -6.32 15.83
N LEU A 429 -30.61 -7.38 16.58
CA LEU A 429 -30.83 -7.46 18.03
C LEU A 429 -29.73 -6.76 18.84
N ILE A 430 -28.68 -6.27 18.18
CA ILE A 430 -27.54 -5.58 18.80
C ILE A 430 -27.71 -4.08 18.60
N ASP A 431 -27.84 -3.34 19.70
CA ASP A 431 -27.94 -1.87 19.70
C ASP A 431 -26.56 -1.18 19.82
N HIS A 432 -25.61 -1.85 20.49
CA HIS A 432 -24.29 -1.31 20.82
C HIS A 432 -23.18 -2.30 20.49
N VAL A 433 -22.14 -1.82 19.82
CA VAL A 433 -20.90 -2.57 19.53
C VAL A 433 -19.74 -1.86 20.21
N VAL A 434 -19.02 -2.60 21.06
CA VAL A 434 -17.73 -2.16 21.62
C VAL A 434 -16.63 -2.89 20.87
N PHE A 435 -15.85 -2.16 20.09
CA PHE A 435 -14.74 -2.67 19.30
C PHE A 435 -13.42 -2.31 19.96
N ILE A 436 -12.75 -3.31 20.54
CA ILE A 436 -11.48 -3.14 21.26
C ILE A 436 -10.34 -3.47 20.31
N VAL A 437 -9.56 -2.45 19.96
CA VAL A 437 -8.36 -2.54 19.13
C VAL A 437 -7.17 -2.91 20.00
N ARG A 438 -6.48 -3.98 19.64
CA ARG A 438 -5.29 -4.49 20.33
C ARG A 438 -4.14 -4.69 19.36
N GLU A 439 -2.97 -4.20 19.75
CA GLU A 439 -1.71 -4.32 19.03
C GLU A 439 -0.62 -4.91 19.98
N ASN A 440 0.40 -5.69 19.59
CA ASN A 440 0.81 -6.23 18.28
C ASN A 440 1.08 -7.73 18.42
N ARG A 441 0.11 -8.63 18.19
CA ARG A 441 0.35 -10.08 18.17
C ARG A 441 -0.61 -10.83 17.26
N THR A 442 -0.10 -11.88 16.60
CA THR A 442 -0.93 -12.79 15.80
C THR A 442 -1.77 -13.71 16.70
N TYR A 443 -2.78 -14.35 16.10
CA TYR A 443 -3.70 -15.26 16.79
C TYR A 443 -2.96 -16.33 17.61
N ASP A 444 -2.08 -17.12 16.99
CA ASP A 444 -1.43 -18.25 17.68
C ASP A 444 -0.39 -17.82 18.72
N GLN A 445 0.21 -16.63 18.58
CA GLN A 445 1.13 -16.10 19.59
C GLN A 445 0.47 -15.89 20.94
N VAL A 446 -0.86 -15.70 20.97
CA VAL A 446 -1.65 -15.43 22.18
C VAL A 446 -2.60 -16.58 22.50
N LEU A 447 -3.31 -17.14 21.51
CA LEU A 447 -4.40 -18.11 21.70
C LEU A 447 -4.07 -19.50 21.13
N GLY A 448 -2.80 -19.78 20.78
CA GLY A 448 -2.38 -21.09 20.28
C GLY A 448 -2.57 -22.23 21.30
N ASP A 449 -2.58 -21.93 22.59
CA ASP A 449 -2.79 -22.88 23.71
C ASP A 449 -4.25 -22.94 24.19
N ILE A 450 -5.21 -22.37 23.45
CA ILE A 450 -6.62 -22.34 23.87
C ILE A 450 -7.33 -23.70 23.70
N GLY A 451 -6.79 -24.60 22.87
CA GLY A 451 -7.32 -25.96 22.66
C GLY A 451 -8.59 -26.05 21.80
N ARG A 452 -8.91 -25.03 21.01
CA ARG A 452 -10.07 -24.96 20.11
C ARG A 452 -9.79 -24.00 18.95
N GLY A 453 -10.57 -24.08 17.88
CA GLY A 453 -10.22 -23.43 16.61
C GLY A 453 -9.00 -24.09 15.96
N ALA A 454 -8.46 -23.47 14.91
CA ALA A 454 -7.19 -23.85 14.30
C ALA A 454 -6.01 -23.20 15.03
N SER A 455 -5.91 -23.49 16.33
CA SER A 455 -4.82 -23.05 17.18
C SER A 455 -3.60 -23.96 17.06
N ASP A 456 -2.41 -23.38 17.02
CA ASP A 456 -1.13 -24.07 17.08
C ASP A 456 -0.36 -23.71 18.35
N SER A 457 -0.35 -24.62 19.32
CA SER A 457 0.32 -24.42 20.61
C SER A 457 1.85 -24.28 20.48
N SER A 458 2.44 -24.71 19.37
CA SER A 458 3.89 -24.58 19.14
C SER A 458 4.32 -23.15 18.82
N LEU A 459 3.37 -22.27 18.48
CA LEU A 459 3.62 -20.87 18.13
C LEU A 459 3.34 -19.90 19.29
N VAL A 460 2.91 -20.41 20.45
CA VAL A 460 2.54 -19.61 21.62
C VAL A 460 3.77 -18.91 22.20
N ILE A 461 3.63 -17.60 22.39
CA ILE A 461 4.64 -16.76 23.07
C ILE A 461 4.06 -16.20 24.37
N TYR A 462 2.78 -15.85 24.38
CA TYR A 462 2.07 -15.22 25.49
C TYR A 462 0.89 -16.09 25.94
N GLY A 463 1.20 -17.28 26.47
CA GLY A 463 0.20 -18.24 26.92
C GLY A 463 -0.67 -17.73 28.07
N ARG A 464 -1.56 -18.59 28.56
CA ARG A 464 -2.62 -18.24 29.53
C ARG A 464 -2.15 -17.48 30.78
N ASP A 465 -0.95 -17.77 31.28
CA ASP A 465 -0.40 -17.11 32.47
C ASP A 465 0.02 -15.65 32.22
N VAL A 466 0.24 -15.28 30.95
CA VAL A 466 0.62 -13.93 30.53
C VAL A 466 -0.58 -13.16 29.98
N THR A 467 -1.54 -13.84 29.34
CA THR A 467 -2.73 -13.22 28.75
C THR A 467 -4.05 -13.79 29.29
N PRO A 468 -4.25 -13.82 30.61
CA PRO A 468 -5.40 -14.49 31.23
C PRO A 468 -6.75 -13.89 30.79
N ASN A 469 -6.81 -12.57 30.60
CA ASN A 469 -8.02 -11.88 30.16
C ASN A 469 -8.42 -12.22 28.73
N ALA A 470 -7.45 -12.30 27.80
CA ALA A 470 -7.70 -12.69 26.42
C ALA A 470 -8.25 -14.13 26.35
N HIS A 471 -7.64 -15.03 27.11
CA HIS A 471 -8.09 -16.41 27.24
C HIS A 471 -9.48 -16.53 27.87
N ALA A 472 -9.77 -15.76 28.92
CA ALA A 472 -11.07 -15.76 29.58
C ALA A 472 -12.18 -15.26 28.66
N LEU A 473 -11.95 -14.14 27.95
CA LEU A 473 -12.88 -13.60 26.95
C LEU A 473 -13.15 -14.62 25.86
N ALA A 474 -12.09 -15.19 25.30
CA ALA A 474 -12.21 -16.22 24.30
C ALA A 474 -13.06 -17.38 24.87
N ASN A 475 -12.71 -17.97 26.03
CA ASN A 475 -13.42 -19.13 26.57
C ASN A 475 -14.89 -18.88 26.88
N ARG A 476 -15.24 -17.65 27.28
CA ARG A 476 -16.60 -17.26 27.62
C ARG A 476 -17.47 -16.99 26.38
N PHE A 477 -16.87 -16.50 25.30
CA PHE A 477 -17.57 -16.07 24.09
C PHE A 477 -17.18 -16.90 22.86
N VAL A 478 -17.63 -16.47 21.69
CA VAL A 478 -17.29 -17.12 20.43
C VAL A 478 -15.82 -16.87 20.10
N LEU A 479 -15.09 -17.94 19.79
CA LEU A 479 -13.78 -17.86 19.17
C LEU A 479 -13.95 -17.82 17.65
N LEU A 480 -13.39 -16.81 17.04
CA LEU A 480 -13.35 -16.65 15.60
C LEU A 480 -11.88 -16.70 15.15
N ASP A 481 -11.58 -17.54 14.18
CA ASP A 481 -10.25 -17.72 13.59
C ASP A 481 -10.32 -17.64 12.05
N HIS A 482 -9.18 -17.74 11.36
CA HIS A 482 -9.09 -17.61 9.88
C HIS A 482 -9.64 -16.29 9.32
N PHE A 483 -9.41 -15.20 10.03
CA PHE A 483 -9.53 -13.84 9.49
C PHE A 483 -8.17 -13.49 8.89
N PHE A 484 -8.12 -13.49 7.56
CA PHE A 484 -6.93 -13.12 6.81
C PHE A 484 -7.01 -11.63 6.49
N ALA A 485 -6.00 -10.89 6.90
CA ALA A 485 -5.78 -9.49 6.53
C ALA A 485 -4.48 -9.40 5.73
N SER A 486 -4.36 -8.37 4.90
CA SER A 486 -3.21 -8.19 4.03
C SER A 486 -2.03 -7.46 4.70
N GLY A 487 -2.18 -7.03 5.96
CA GLY A 487 -1.17 -6.26 6.68
C GLY A 487 0.19 -6.97 6.83
N GLY A 488 1.24 -6.29 6.38
CA GLY A 488 2.64 -6.65 6.51
C GLY A 488 3.40 -5.85 7.59
N ASN A 489 2.80 -4.84 8.21
CA ASN A 489 3.38 -4.06 9.30
C ASN A 489 2.35 -3.68 10.40
N SER A 490 2.67 -2.69 11.24
CA SER A 490 1.71 -2.21 12.26
C SER A 490 0.76 -1.16 11.70
N ALA A 491 1.25 -0.26 10.84
CA ALA A 491 0.48 0.88 10.34
C ALA A 491 -0.67 0.45 9.43
N ASP A 492 -0.47 -0.57 8.60
CA ASP A 492 -1.51 -1.15 7.73
C ASP A 492 -2.60 -1.89 8.53
N GLY A 493 -2.26 -2.54 9.64
CA GLY A 493 -3.22 -3.20 10.53
C GLY A 493 -4.32 -2.27 11.03
N HIS A 494 -3.98 -1.05 11.45
CA HIS A 494 -4.97 -0.05 11.85
C HIS A 494 -5.87 0.39 10.69
N GLN A 495 -5.34 0.43 9.46
CA GLN A 495 -6.16 0.78 8.30
C GLN A 495 -7.21 -0.29 8.05
N TRP A 496 -6.81 -1.56 8.09
CA TRP A 496 -7.73 -2.67 7.90
C TRP A 496 -8.83 -2.66 8.96
N LEU A 497 -8.48 -2.43 10.23
CA LEU A 497 -9.45 -2.38 11.33
C LEU A 497 -10.45 -1.23 11.19
N THR A 498 -10.01 -0.09 10.66
CA THR A 498 -10.83 1.14 10.58
C THR A 498 -11.56 1.31 9.26
N GLN A 499 -11.08 0.71 8.17
CA GLN A 499 -11.56 0.95 6.80
C GLN A 499 -11.92 -0.33 6.04
N ALA A 500 -11.66 -1.51 6.63
CA ALA A 500 -11.80 -2.83 6.00
C ALA A 500 -11.03 -2.98 4.67
N ASN A 501 -10.04 -2.10 4.44
CA ASN A 501 -9.20 -2.07 3.27
C ASN A 501 -7.86 -1.41 3.59
N GLU A 502 -6.80 -1.97 3.02
CA GLU A 502 -5.46 -1.39 3.01
C GLU A 502 -5.18 -0.89 1.58
N THR A 503 -4.57 0.28 1.45
CA THR A 503 -4.15 0.77 0.14
C THR A 503 -2.76 0.24 -0.19
N GLU A 504 -2.36 0.33 -1.45
CA GLU A 504 -1.02 -0.01 -1.90
C GLU A 504 0.08 0.87 -1.32
N TYR A 505 -0.27 2.04 -0.78
CA TYR A 505 0.67 3.01 -0.24
C TYR A 505 1.58 2.42 0.85
N PRO A 506 1.06 1.85 1.95
CA PRO A 506 1.89 1.15 2.93
C PRO A 506 2.45 -0.20 2.44
N MET A 507 1.77 -0.84 1.49
CA MET A 507 2.19 -2.14 0.97
C MET A 507 3.45 -2.03 0.11
N TRP A 508 3.63 -0.92 -0.63
CA TRP A 508 4.83 -0.59 -1.41
C TRP A 508 5.82 0.32 -0.68
N PRO A 509 5.83 0.24 0.66
CA PRO A 509 6.29 1.28 1.59
C PRO A 509 6.49 2.68 0.98
N LEU A 510 5.49 3.22 0.28
CA LEU A 510 5.55 4.52 -0.41
C LEU A 510 5.64 5.70 0.57
N TYR A 511 5.40 5.45 1.85
CA TYR A 511 5.59 6.42 2.94
C TYR A 511 7.06 6.67 3.27
N GLN A 512 8.00 5.83 2.84
CA GLN A 512 9.39 5.94 3.31
C GLN A 512 10.06 7.24 2.86
N GLY A 513 10.54 8.00 3.85
CA GLY A 513 11.08 9.34 3.61
C GLY A 513 10.01 10.42 3.46
N ARG A 514 8.77 10.12 3.85
CA ARG A 514 7.65 11.07 3.92
C ARG A 514 6.96 10.98 5.28
N SER A 515 6.53 9.76 5.64
CA SER A 515 5.69 9.50 6.81
C SER A 515 5.89 8.11 7.43
N TYR A 516 5.12 7.82 8.48
CA TYR A 516 4.81 6.47 8.94
C TYR A 516 3.35 6.45 9.43
N PRO A 517 2.39 5.94 8.63
CA PRO A 517 0.97 6.31 8.75
C PRO A 517 0.21 5.55 9.86
N SER A 518 0.86 5.18 10.97
CA SER A 518 0.21 4.39 12.03
C SER A 518 -0.82 5.17 12.83
N GLU A 519 -0.69 6.49 12.93
CA GLU A 519 -1.52 7.33 13.80
C GLU A 519 -2.60 8.13 13.07
N GLY A 520 -2.86 7.83 11.79
CA GLY A 520 -3.83 8.59 11.00
C GLY A 520 -3.36 10.02 10.70
N ASP A 521 -2.09 10.17 10.32
CA ASP A 521 -1.39 11.43 10.04
C ASP A 521 -0.88 11.53 8.58
N ASP A 522 -1.37 10.65 7.70
CA ASP A 522 -1.05 10.66 6.27
C ASP A 522 -2.29 10.34 5.42
N ALA A 523 -2.80 11.36 4.72
CA ALA A 523 -4.00 11.23 3.90
C ALA A 523 -3.85 10.32 2.67
N LEU A 524 -2.62 10.03 2.21
CA LEU A 524 -2.37 9.10 1.10
C LEU A 524 -2.61 7.64 1.50
N THR A 525 -2.68 7.36 2.80
CA THR A 525 -2.91 5.98 3.25
C THR A 525 -4.39 5.60 3.14
N TYR A 526 -5.32 6.56 3.28
CA TYR A 526 -6.74 6.26 3.48
C TYR A 526 -7.44 5.68 2.25
N SER A 527 -8.24 4.63 2.47
CA SER A 527 -9.12 4.04 1.48
C SER A 527 -10.27 4.98 1.10
N LEU A 528 -10.60 5.03 -0.18
CA LEU A 528 -11.77 5.76 -0.69
C LEU A 528 -13.10 5.29 -0.05
N GLY A 529 -13.15 4.04 0.45
CA GLY A 529 -14.29 3.51 1.21
C GLY A 529 -14.61 4.30 2.49
N GLY A 530 -13.64 5.06 2.99
CA GLY A 530 -13.75 5.82 4.23
C GLY A 530 -13.71 4.93 5.47
N PHE A 531 -14.11 5.49 6.60
CA PHE A 531 -13.90 4.87 7.90
C PHE A 531 -15.18 4.29 8.51
N LEU A 532 -15.02 3.30 9.37
CA LEU A 532 -16.09 2.60 10.08
C LEU A 532 -16.98 3.55 10.88
N TRP A 533 -16.40 4.55 11.56
CA TRP A 533 -17.19 5.54 12.32
C TRP A 533 -17.99 6.46 11.41
N GLU A 534 -17.46 6.80 10.23
CA GLU A 534 -18.20 7.61 9.26
C GLU A 534 -19.38 6.83 8.71
N ASP A 535 -19.20 5.53 8.44
CA ASP A 535 -20.30 4.68 7.99
C ASP A 535 -21.40 4.56 9.04
N ALA A 536 -21.03 4.37 10.31
CA ALA A 536 -21.97 4.38 11.42
C ALA A 536 -22.74 5.71 11.49
N GLN A 537 -22.04 6.85 11.43
CA GLN A 537 -22.63 8.18 11.47
C GLN A 537 -23.58 8.45 10.28
N ARG A 538 -23.21 8.03 9.07
CA ARG A 538 -24.08 8.13 7.88
C ARG A 538 -25.39 7.38 8.06
N HIS A 539 -25.40 6.29 8.81
CA HIS A 539 -26.60 5.51 9.14
C HIS A 539 -27.29 5.98 10.43
N GLY A 540 -27.03 7.22 10.87
CA GLY A 540 -27.66 7.83 12.03
C GLY A 540 -27.25 7.20 13.36
N LYS A 541 -26.12 6.47 13.40
CA LYS A 541 -25.59 5.84 14.61
C LYS A 541 -24.65 6.79 15.34
N THR A 542 -24.70 6.75 16.66
CA THR A 542 -23.82 7.53 17.53
C THR A 542 -22.48 6.81 17.73
N VAL A 543 -21.39 7.57 17.79
CA VAL A 543 -20.02 7.02 17.87
C VAL A 543 -19.23 7.69 18.98
N SER A 544 -18.38 6.92 19.66
CA SER A 544 -17.31 7.45 20.51
C SER A 544 -16.03 6.65 20.33
N VAL A 545 -14.90 7.33 20.18
CA VAL A 545 -13.59 6.71 19.95
C VAL A 545 -12.63 7.07 21.07
N PHE A 546 -11.97 6.07 21.63
CA PHE A 546 -10.97 6.20 22.69
C PHE A 546 -9.61 5.84 22.10
N GLY A 547 -8.88 6.86 21.63
CA GLY A 547 -7.45 6.81 21.31
C GLY A 547 -7.03 6.19 19.97
N GLU A 548 -7.91 5.50 19.24
CA GLU A 548 -7.58 4.97 17.90
C GLU A 548 -7.32 6.12 16.91
N TYR A 549 -6.22 6.07 16.15
CA TYR A 549 -5.80 7.13 15.18
C TYR A 549 -5.72 8.54 15.76
N ALA A 550 -5.39 8.61 17.05
CA ALA A 550 -4.99 9.84 17.68
C ALA A 550 -3.47 9.82 17.89
N PRO A 551 -2.74 10.86 17.46
CA PRO A 551 -1.29 10.92 17.62
C PRO A 551 -0.84 10.71 19.06
N ALA A 552 0.33 10.09 19.19
CA ALA A 552 1.00 9.94 20.46
C ALA A 552 1.29 11.32 21.10
N PRO A 553 1.24 11.43 22.44
CA PRO A 553 1.64 12.67 23.11
C PRO A 553 3.12 12.98 22.84
N SER A 554 3.43 14.22 22.48
CA SER A 554 4.78 14.67 22.09
C SER A 554 5.83 14.59 23.21
N ASP A 555 5.39 14.41 24.45
CA ASP A 555 6.19 14.44 25.69
C ASP A 555 5.98 13.19 26.56
N SER A 556 5.83 12.00 25.95
CA SER A 556 5.66 10.74 26.68
C SER A 556 6.83 10.45 27.64
N ILE A 557 6.58 10.44 28.96
CA ILE A 557 7.64 10.31 29.98
C ILE A 557 7.45 9.09 30.90
N SER A 558 8.43 8.20 30.96
CA SER A 558 8.39 6.98 31.81
C SER A 558 8.20 7.25 33.31
N ALA A 559 8.58 8.44 33.80
CA ALA A 559 8.33 8.84 35.18
C ALA A 559 6.83 9.03 35.48
N VAL A 560 6.07 9.53 34.50
CA VAL A 560 4.63 9.73 34.64
C VAL A 560 3.92 8.37 34.73
N ARG A 561 4.34 7.39 33.94
CA ARG A 561 3.87 5.99 34.07
C ARG A 561 4.07 5.44 35.47
N ARG A 562 5.29 5.55 36.01
CA ARG A 562 5.60 5.06 37.37
C ARG A 562 4.70 5.72 38.41
N GLN A 563 4.44 7.01 38.27
CA GLN A 563 3.55 7.72 39.18
C GLN A 563 2.09 7.22 39.06
N TYR A 564 1.56 7.10 37.85
CA TYR A 564 0.20 6.54 37.66
C TYR A 564 0.07 5.13 38.25
N LEU A 565 1.07 4.27 38.04
CA LEU A 565 1.07 2.91 38.57
C LEU A 565 1.19 2.90 40.11
N ALA A 566 2.01 3.77 40.69
CA ALA A 566 2.12 3.91 42.15
C ALA A 566 0.80 4.41 42.75
N ASP A 567 0.19 5.45 42.17
CA ASP A 567 -1.10 5.97 42.65
C ASP A 567 -2.22 4.93 42.54
N TYR A 568 -2.22 4.13 41.46
CA TYR A 568 -3.16 3.03 41.28
C TYR A 568 -2.99 1.93 42.34
N LYS A 569 -1.77 1.68 42.80
CA LYS A 569 -1.47 0.68 43.85
C LYS A 569 -1.71 1.20 45.27
N ASP A 570 -1.31 2.44 45.55
CA ASP A 570 -1.15 2.96 46.91
C ASP A 570 -2.34 3.79 47.41
N ARG A 571 -3.03 4.52 46.53
CA ARG A 571 -3.90 5.63 46.96
C ARG A 571 -5.40 5.39 46.75
N ALA A 572 -5.79 4.64 45.73
CA ALA A 572 -7.15 4.18 45.50
C ALA A 572 -7.19 3.23 44.29
N ALA A 573 -6.95 1.94 44.51
CA ALA A 573 -7.16 0.93 43.48
C ALA A 573 -8.61 1.07 42.96
N HIS A 574 -8.77 1.39 41.67
CA HIS A 574 -10.05 1.57 40.98
C HIS A 574 -10.85 2.87 41.23
N ASP A 575 -10.24 3.98 41.68
CA ASP A 575 -10.91 5.30 41.65
C ASP A 575 -10.90 5.91 40.24
N ALA A 576 -11.83 5.43 39.41
CA ALA A 576 -11.98 5.87 38.02
C ALA A 576 -12.15 7.39 37.89
N ALA A 577 -12.90 8.03 38.80
CA ALA A 577 -13.15 9.47 38.76
C ALA A 577 -11.87 10.28 39.04
N TYR A 578 -11.01 9.81 39.95
CA TYR A 578 -9.69 10.39 40.17
C TYR A 578 -8.83 10.34 38.91
N PHE A 579 -8.74 9.17 38.27
CA PHE A 579 -7.92 9.00 37.07
C PHE A 579 -8.48 9.77 35.88
N ALA A 580 -9.80 9.78 35.67
CA ALA A 580 -10.43 10.55 34.59
C ALA A 580 -10.13 12.05 34.72
N LYS A 581 -10.24 12.61 35.93
CA LYS A 581 -9.89 14.01 36.19
C LYS A 581 -8.42 14.31 35.91
N ARG A 582 -7.54 13.36 36.20
CA ARG A 582 -6.10 13.52 35.99
C ARG A 582 -5.73 13.42 34.51
N LEU A 583 -6.27 12.43 33.81
CA LEU A 583 -6.08 12.27 32.37
C LEU A 583 -6.66 13.47 31.60
N GLY A 584 -7.85 13.96 31.94
CA GLY A 584 -8.43 15.16 31.32
C GLY A 584 -7.69 16.47 31.59
N ARG A 585 -6.70 16.49 32.50
CA ARG A 585 -5.75 17.61 32.67
C ARG A 585 -4.48 17.44 31.85
N ARG A 586 -4.14 16.21 31.51
CA ARG A 586 -2.90 15.82 30.82
C ARG A 586 -3.10 15.72 29.31
N TYR A 587 -4.30 15.34 28.88
CA TYR A 587 -4.63 15.06 27.50
C TYR A 587 -5.81 15.92 27.03
N ASP A 588 -5.64 16.48 25.84
CA ASP A 588 -6.68 17.03 24.99
C ASP A 588 -6.45 16.44 23.59
N THR A 589 -6.92 15.20 23.42
CA THR A 589 -6.58 14.37 22.28
C THR A 589 -7.30 14.83 21.01
N HIS A 590 -6.55 14.99 19.92
CA HIS A 590 -7.01 15.43 18.62
C HIS A 590 -6.62 14.47 17.51
N SER A 591 -7.26 14.59 16.34
CA SER A 591 -6.89 13.85 15.13
C SER A 591 -6.90 14.77 13.92
N ASP A 592 -6.03 14.49 12.96
CA ASP A 592 -6.01 15.19 11.66
C ASP A 592 -7.18 14.74 10.77
N ILE A 593 -7.86 13.62 11.10
CA ILE A 593 -9.06 13.17 10.41
C ILE A 593 -10.28 13.91 11.00
N PRO A 594 -10.95 14.81 10.26
CA PRO A 594 -11.94 15.71 10.86
C PRO A 594 -13.15 14.99 11.47
N SER A 595 -13.57 13.87 10.89
CA SER A 595 -14.69 13.06 11.40
C SER A 595 -14.35 12.33 12.69
N LEU A 596 -13.10 11.86 12.80
CA LEU A 596 -12.57 11.22 14.00
C LEU A 596 -12.38 12.23 15.12
N ASP A 597 -11.83 13.41 14.83
CA ASP A 597 -11.61 14.46 15.84
C ASP A 597 -12.89 14.81 16.61
N ARG A 598 -14.04 14.82 15.92
CA ARG A 598 -15.35 15.04 16.55
C ARG A 598 -15.84 13.87 17.41
N ALA A 599 -15.39 12.64 17.14
CA ALA A 599 -15.80 11.43 17.83
C ALA A 599 -14.86 11.04 18.99
N LEU A 600 -13.67 11.66 19.07
CA LEU A 600 -12.66 11.35 20.08
C LEU A 600 -13.08 11.77 21.48
N VAL A 601 -12.80 10.90 22.45
CA VAL A 601 -12.84 11.24 23.86
C VAL A 601 -11.54 11.97 24.22
N ARG A 602 -11.62 13.30 24.33
CA ARG A 602 -10.47 14.21 24.54
C ARG A 602 -9.54 13.81 25.69
N ALA A 603 -10.09 13.29 26.78
CA ALA A 603 -9.32 12.89 27.96
C ALA A 603 -8.64 11.52 27.82
N TYR A 604 -8.98 10.74 26.80
CA TYR A 604 -8.39 9.42 26.58
C TYR A 604 -7.23 9.53 25.59
N PRO A 605 -6.00 9.16 26.00
CA PRO A 605 -4.83 9.33 25.15
C PRO A 605 -4.87 8.43 23.91
N GLY A 606 -4.21 8.86 22.85
CA GLY A 606 -3.87 8.00 21.71
C GLY A 606 -2.87 6.91 22.08
N TRP A 607 -2.11 6.44 21.10
CA TRP A 607 -1.04 5.49 21.36
C TRP A 607 -0.03 6.06 22.37
N THR A 608 0.13 5.40 23.51
CA THR A 608 1.12 5.78 24.52
C THR A 608 1.35 4.68 25.53
N GLN A 609 2.61 4.58 25.95
CA GLN A 609 3.05 3.76 27.07
C GLN A 609 3.09 4.53 28.40
N GLU A 610 2.83 5.84 28.39
CA GLU A 610 2.82 6.69 29.59
C GLU A 610 1.70 6.29 30.56
N VAL A 611 0.51 5.93 30.05
CA VAL A 611 -0.65 5.59 30.87
C VAL A 611 -0.77 4.07 30.99
N PRO A 612 -0.76 3.49 32.20
CA PRO A 612 -1.03 2.06 32.39
C PRO A 612 -2.40 1.66 31.84
N ASP A 613 -2.51 0.47 31.26
CA ASP A 613 -3.76 0.00 30.63
C ASP A 613 -4.93 -0.09 31.63
N VAL A 614 -4.65 -0.45 32.89
CA VAL A 614 -5.66 -0.44 33.97
C VAL A 614 -6.24 0.96 34.23
N VAL A 615 -5.43 2.02 34.07
CA VAL A 615 -5.88 3.41 34.22
C VAL A 615 -6.71 3.85 33.00
N LYS A 616 -6.33 3.41 31.79
CA LYS A 616 -7.12 3.62 30.58
C LYS A 616 -8.49 2.91 30.69
N ALA A 617 -8.50 1.66 31.17
CA ALA A 617 -9.71 0.88 31.39
C ALA A 617 -10.65 1.52 32.41
N ASP A 618 -10.13 2.04 33.52
CA ASP A 618 -10.93 2.76 34.53
C ASP A 618 -11.65 3.99 33.94
N LEU A 619 -10.96 4.78 33.11
CA LEU A 619 -11.57 5.91 32.40
C LEU A 619 -12.69 5.43 31.47
N PHE A 620 -12.46 4.34 30.73
CA PHE A 620 -13.49 3.74 29.88
C PHE A 620 -14.70 3.27 30.69
N ASP A 621 -14.48 2.59 31.81
CA ASP A 621 -15.53 2.11 32.72
C ASP A 621 -16.39 3.25 33.28
N GLU A 622 -15.80 4.41 33.59
CA GLU A 622 -16.57 5.59 34.01
C GLU A 622 -17.56 6.05 32.93
N HIS A 623 -17.14 6.06 31.67
CA HIS A 623 -18.03 6.36 30.55
C HIS A 623 -19.15 5.32 30.43
N VAL A 624 -18.83 4.03 30.52
CA VAL A 624 -19.82 2.94 30.49
C VAL A 624 -20.86 3.10 31.61
N ARG A 625 -20.44 3.39 32.85
CA ARG A 625 -21.36 3.64 33.97
C ARG A 625 -22.28 4.83 33.73
N ARG A 626 -21.75 5.94 33.20
CA ARG A 626 -22.56 7.14 32.88
C ARG A 626 -23.56 6.86 31.76
N TRP A 627 -23.17 6.13 30.73
CA TRP A 627 -24.06 5.74 29.64
C TRP A 627 -25.15 4.78 30.09
N ALA A 628 -24.81 3.76 30.89
CA ALA A 628 -25.77 2.83 31.45
C ALA A 628 -26.80 3.54 32.33
N THR A 629 -26.36 4.49 33.15
CA THR A 629 -27.25 5.28 34.02
C THR A 629 -28.18 6.21 33.22
N SER A 630 -27.70 6.76 32.11
CA SER A 630 -28.47 7.71 31.28
C SER A 630 -29.29 7.06 30.17
N GLY A 631 -29.06 5.78 29.87
CA GLY A 631 -29.63 5.08 28.71
C GLY A 631 -29.12 5.61 27.37
N LYS A 632 -27.91 6.19 27.33
CA LYS A 632 -27.35 6.90 26.16
C LYS A 632 -25.98 6.35 25.72
N MET A 633 -25.81 5.03 25.77
CA MET A 633 -24.59 4.41 25.25
C MET A 633 -24.48 4.65 23.73
N PRO A 634 -23.29 5.02 23.20
CA PRO A 634 -23.11 5.13 21.76
C PRO A 634 -23.36 3.79 21.06
N ASN A 635 -23.87 3.83 19.83
CA ASN A 635 -24.08 2.62 19.04
C ASN A 635 -22.76 1.93 18.67
N LEU A 636 -21.72 2.72 18.37
CA LEU A 636 -20.37 2.23 18.12
C LEU A 636 -19.40 2.89 19.10
N VAL A 637 -18.65 2.06 19.82
CA VAL A 637 -17.61 2.49 20.74
C VAL A 637 -16.30 1.81 20.34
N MET A 638 -15.30 2.58 19.95
CA MET A 638 -13.98 2.04 19.58
C MET A 638 -12.97 2.37 20.67
N VAL A 639 -12.12 1.42 21.07
CA VAL A 639 -11.16 1.60 22.17
C VAL A 639 -9.83 0.95 21.84
N ILE A 640 -8.73 1.70 21.84
CA ILE A 640 -7.38 1.12 21.80
C ILE A 640 -6.96 0.65 23.20
N LEU A 641 -6.90 -0.67 23.40
CA LEU A 641 -6.54 -1.32 24.67
C LEU A 641 -6.23 -2.82 24.48
N PRO A 642 -5.16 -3.36 25.10
CA PRO A 642 -4.05 -2.66 25.74
C PRO A 642 -3.14 -1.97 24.71
N GLY A 643 -2.44 -0.92 25.14
CA GLY A 643 -1.41 -0.22 24.36
C GLY A 643 0.00 -0.51 24.89
N ASP A 644 0.30 -1.77 25.22
CA ASP A 644 1.52 -2.15 25.94
C ASP A 644 2.69 -2.51 25.01
N HIS A 645 2.45 -2.76 23.72
CA HIS A 645 3.45 -3.29 22.77
C HIS A 645 4.19 -4.51 23.31
N THR A 646 3.53 -5.31 24.15
CA THR A 646 4.11 -6.45 24.88
C THR A 646 5.26 -6.13 25.82
N ASN A 647 5.40 -4.87 26.24
CA ASN A 647 6.33 -4.50 27.29
C ASN A 647 5.90 -5.01 28.67
N GLY A 648 4.70 -5.58 28.82
CA GLY A 648 4.19 -6.12 30.08
C GLY A 648 5.05 -7.22 30.73
N THR A 649 6.01 -7.82 30.02
CA THR A 649 7.02 -8.73 30.62
C THR A 649 8.18 -8.01 31.30
N SER A 650 8.27 -6.67 31.18
CA SER A 650 9.32 -5.87 31.80
C SER A 650 8.94 -5.46 33.23
N PRO A 651 9.88 -5.48 34.20
CA PRO A 651 9.60 -5.01 35.56
C PRO A 651 9.02 -3.59 35.58
N GLY A 652 7.91 -3.39 36.29
CA GLY A 652 7.23 -2.09 36.39
C GLY A 652 6.27 -1.77 35.25
N TRP A 653 6.03 -2.71 34.33
CA TRP A 653 5.02 -2.61 33.28
C TRP A 653 3.87 -3.58 33.61
N SER A 654 2.64 -3.08 33.70
CA SER A 654 1.46 -3.95 33.77
C SER A 654 1.24 -4.60 32.41
N THR A 655 0.81 -5.86 32.43
CA THR A 655 0.01 -6.46 31.35
C THR A 655 -1.46 -6.09 31.51
#